data_AF-A0A3D4U7B9-F1
#
_entry.id   AF-A0A3D4U7B9-F1
#
_cell.length_a   1.000
_cell.length_b   1.000
_cell.length_c   1.000
_cell.angle_alpha   90.00
_cell.angle_beta   90.00
_cell.angle_gamma   90.00
#
_symmetry.space_group_name_H-M   'P 1'
#
loop_
_entity.id
_entity.type
_entity.pdbx_description
1 polymer ?
#
loop_
_entity_poly.entity_id
_entity_poly.type
_entity_poly.pdbx_seq_one_letter_code
_entity_poly.pdbx_strand_id
1 'polypeptide(L)'
;MNRQFGSSQPGNNTPGNTQPGSVQSGNMQLGNIQSGNLDVIGRAQGLQIRLKKVGAFFTQEIVYPGETEPLVGGDEQDIHVIADGREIRSAFTYAGVSQKPQGSLYLQAVLEHADFSVETNFKLSVRNGFLDVETTFMAHKPLVLSTIENNYRFFGAAGVSGAVDAVGASVGAGDGGEAGSPVPLMMDAKYAWLPHLKKETRHVAGQHSFRSPCAYLQQGADVFAVIPSLTALRESWKNNWGLPAVLDYEEPNRLRLGLATHTASYQPGENLYFSRQPQSAKENANGCGGLTLNQGEKVSYRFSLMLRKDSSGGAGAGAGNAQREIVRFIWEKYGVQLLDEAWHQYLRFDDCARYAYDALFDRYHAWRAFSLHGKDCGGTVALITRKYEGAFQNEKDTKFAGEIPWKQYLLDRHARNRLELAAKWLFEGTLERVYFDARHNNIRTACGLAYFGARWQDQRLLDAARRTVNLYLAAPETADGMRPAVFSIGSRPGWLNGADGWATSEAFGVADLADTGYWLLQYGMLGGEGAAPSADQVLTVCGKIAESILKKQTDAGFYRRYFPGSTAERPLDSASEDMSTLEQRWFSVNATAAAGRFMAAMAQVTGDQHLLAGAMKTARFIADQVLPEHNWSGQSTPIDYYGGLKRQNCSVIYLAADLFRIIAQITGEKGWLDSGIAILDDLLLYQQLWTPSYLLVDGTGGFGASNSEGVWNSPIQAPIALLLMDWYELSGEKEYFDRGVLALRASYATMLVPENKRLDDEIHCQFGAADYGIIVDNYAYAGKDTGFGIRVNPGWGCGTACAVTALVQKHYGDVYIDIPRQKAFGINGCRVKEACISSARVALTLETMPDYPEPKHNSRLEPGLTDALILKFRIGSEAGGEMIQVSVNGERLGYYSAAQLKEGISWDWRRHQSALAEAAQKLNVERVFVGVQEVELGGVIEDHGNDDIPDVKVDEYADMEFNEYAAEGVDDQHEYQPEVQHEDQPDDQAE
;
A
#
# COMPACT_ATOMS: atom_id res chain seq x y z
N MET A 1 71.30 10.57 5.02
CA MET A 1 71.25 9.54 3.93
C MET A 1 70.68 8.26 4.50
N ASN A 2 70.00 7.45 3.68
CA ASN A 2 69.46 6.14 4.11
C ASN A 2 70.56 5.15 4.47
N ARG A 3 70.31 4.27 5.45
CA ARG A 3 70.62 2.83 5.40
C ARG A 3 69.95 2.07 6.55
N GLN A 4 69.46 0.86 6.24
CA GLN A 4 68.98 -0.15 7.18
C GLN A 4 70.13 -1.11 7.54
N PHE A 5 70.10 -1.77 8.70
CA PHE A 5 69.72 -3.19 8.84
C PHE A 5 70.10 -3.83 10.19
N GLY A 6 69.17 -4.62 10.75
CA GLY A 6 69.40 -5.67 11.75
C GLY A 6 69.67 -5.23 13.21
N SER A 7 69.47 -6.09 14.22
CA SER A 7 68.71 -7.36 14.27
C SER A 7 68.63 -7.91 15.71
N SER A 8 67.45 -8.29 16.22
CA SER A 8 67.29 -9.32 17.26
C SER A 8 65.81 -9.68 17.54
N GLN A 9 65.62 -10.90 18.05
CA GLN A 9 64.38 -11.57 18.52
C GLN A 9 64.83 -12.64 19.56
N PRO A 10 63.96 -13.40 20.25
CA PRO A 10 62.49 -13.38 20.30
C PRO A 10 61.91 -13.36 21.74
N GLY A 11 60.58 -13.40 21.86
CA GLY A 11 59.84 -13.75 23.08
C GLY A 11 58.46 -14.31 22.71
N ASN A 12 58.06 -15.47 23.27
CA ASN A 12 56.89 -16.22 22.83
C ASN A 12 55.55 -15.60 23.26
N ASN A 13 54.53 -15.78 22.41
CA ASN A 13 53.15 -16.03 22.81
C ASN A 13 52.45 -16.88 21.73
N THR A 14 51.55 -17.78 22.14
CA THR A 14 50.73 -18.64 21.25
C THR A 14 49.29 -18.71 21.79
N PRO A 15 48.28 -19.04 20.96
CA PRO A 15 46.92 -18.50 21.13
C PRO A 15 45.94 -19.45 21.85
N GLY A 16 44.83 -18.89 22.33
CA GLY A 16 43.70 -19.62 22.91
C GLY A 16 42.34 -19.02 22.55
N ASN A 17 41.43 -19.89 22.07
CA ASN A 17 39.98 -19.79 21.90
C ASN A 17 39.29 -18.40 21.85
N THR A 18 38.72 -18.09 20.69
CA THR A 18 37.54 -17.21 20.58
C THR A 18 36.25 -17.96 20.90
N GLN A 19 35.41 -17.40 21.78
CA GLN A 19 33.98 -17.67 21.86
C GLN A 19 33.20 -16.37 21.63
N PRO A 20 31.96 -16.43 21.09
CA PRO A 20 31.19 -15.24 20.74
C PRO A 20 30.56 -14.59 21.99
N GLY A 21 31.17 -13.51 22.48
CA GLY A 21 30.68 -12.73 23.63
C GLY A 21 30.09 -11.38 23.24
N SER A 22 28.85 -11.13 23.68
CA SER A 22 28.19 -9.82 23.87
C SER A 22 28.40 -8.72 22.81
N VAL A 23 27.32 -8.35 22.11
CA VAL A 23 27.19 -6.99 21.55
C VAL A 23 27.25 -5.99 22.71
N GLN A 24 28.25 -5.11 22.73
CA GLN A 24 28.37 -4.09 23.78
C GLN A 24 27.24 -3.06 23.67
N SER A 25 26.53 -2.81 24.78
CA SER A 25 25.61 -1.68 24.89
C SER A 25 26.37 -0.36 24.74
N GLY A 26 25.84 0.57 23.92
CA GLY A 26 26.53 1.82 23.60
C GLY A 26 26.92 2.66 24.82
N ASN A 27 28.15 3.18 24.81
CA ASN A 27 28.69 4.01 25.88
C ASN A 27 27.91 5.34 26.02
N MET A 28 27.04 5.41 27.03
CA MET A 28 26.47 6.68 27.49
C MET A 28 27.54 7.51 28.21
N GLN A 29 27.61 8.80 27.90
CA GLN A 29 28.35 9.79 28.67
C GLN A 29 27.35 10.81 29.23
N LEU A 30 27.13 10.78 30.54
CA LEU A 30 26.47 11.87 31.24
C LEU A 30 27.45 13.05 31.33
N GLY A 31 27.12 14.16 30.69
CA GLY A 31 27.92 15.38 30.72
C GLY A 31 27.92 16.04 32.10
N ASN A 32 28.93 16.86 32.38
CA ASN A 32 28.99 17.62 33.63
C ASN A 32 27.84 18.64 33.71
N ILE A 33 27.05 18.57 34.79
CA ILE A 33 25.90 19.45 35.06
C ILE A 33 26.39 20.81 35.60
N GLN A 34 27.34 21.45 34.93
CA GLN A 34 28.09 22.62 35.45
C GLN A 34 28.24 23.80 34.47
N SER A 35 27.37 23.96 33.47
CA SER A 35 27.23 25.24 32.76
C SER A 35 25.88 25.45 32.07
N GLY A 36 24.81 25.71 32.85
CA GLY A 36 23.53 26.26 32.38
C GLY A 36 22.60 25.32 31.59
N ASN A 37 23.13 24.66 30.56
CA ASN A 37 22.46 23.66 29.72
C ASN A 37 22.28 22.34 30.47
N LEU A 38 21.31 21.55 30.02
CA LEU A 38 21.21 20.14 30.36
C LEU A 38 21.77 19.29 29.20
N ASP A 39 23.10 19.29 29.04
CA ASP A 39 23.83 18.48 28.05
C ASP A 39 23.83 16.98 28.42
N VAL A 40 22.62 16.42 28.56
CA VAL A 40 22.38 14.98 28.58
C VAL A 40 22.28 14.56 27.14
N ILE A 41 23.19 13.68 26.73
CA ILE A 41 23.40 13.37 25.31
C ILE A 41 22.75 12.02 24.99
N GLY A 42 21.60 12.06 24.33
CA GLY A 42 21.08 10.89 23.63
C GLY A 42 21.82 10.70 22.31
N ARG A 43 22.48 9.54 22.11
CA ARG A 43 23.18 9.21 20.85
C ARG A 43 22.51 8.05 20.13
N ALA A 44 22.06 8.31 18.91
CA ALA A 44 21.79 7.31 17.89
C ALA A 44 22.92 7.28 16.86
N GLN A 45 22.96 6.23 16.02
CA GLN A 45 23.75 6.27 14.80
C GLN A 45 23.19 7.38 13.90
N GLY A 46 24.03 8.35 13.54
CA GLY A 46 23.66 9.50 12.68
C GLY A 46 22.93 10.66 13.39
N LEU A 47 22.47 10.52 14.64
CA LEU A 47 21.69 11.57 15.33
C LEU A 47 22.05 11.69 16.81
N GLN A 48 22.14 12.93 17.30
CA GLN A 48 22.26 13.28 18.71
C GLN A 48 21.25 14.37 19.09
N ILE A 49 20.59 14.22 20.25
CA ILE A 49 19.62 15.19 20.83
C ILE A 49 20.23 15.89 22.05
N ARG A 50 19.92 17.18 22.24
CA ARG A 50 20.26 18.02 23.41
C ARG A 50 19.06 18.88 23.85
N LEU A 51 19.02 19.27 25.12
CA LEU A 51 18.13 20.31 25.65
C LEU A 51 18.94 21.50 26.18
N LYS A 52 19.04 22.53 25.35
CA LYS A 52 19.83 23.75 25.60
C LYS A 52 19.00 24.76 26.37
N LYS A 53 19.60 25.42 27.36
CA LYS A 53 18.89 26.43 28.17
C LYS A 53 19.01 27.81 27.54
N VAL A 54 17.88 28.49 27.36
CA VAL A 54 17.81 29.86 26.85
C VAL A 54 16.95 30.69 27.80
N GLY A 55 17.60 31.61 28.53
CA GLY A 55 16.96 32.41 29.58
C GLY A 55 16.31 31.55 30.67
N ALA A 56 14.98 31.58 30.73
CA ALA A 56 14.17 30.80 31.66
C ALA A 56 13.74 29.41 31.11
N PHE A 57 13.89 29.17 29.80
CA PHE A 57 13.34 28.02 29.09
C PHE A 57 14.45 27.07 28.59
N PHE A 58 14.04 25.94 28.01
CA PHE A 58 14.89 24.95 27.33
C PHE A 58 14.33 24.66 25.94
N THR A 59 15.20 24.58 24.94
CA THR A 59 14.86 24.26 23.55
C THR A 59 15.61 23.01 23.08
N GLN A 60 14.99 22.23 22.19
CA GLN A 60 15.56 21.02 21.61
C GLN A 60 16.54 21.36 20.48
N GLU A 61 17.68 20.68 20.45
CA GLU A 61 18.66 20.76 19.37
C GLU A 61 19.08 19.36 18.91
N ILE A 62 19.07 19.14 17.60
CA ILE A 62 19.46 17.90 16.93
C ILE A 62 20.73 18.15 16.09
N VAL A 63 21.73 17.28 16.26
CA VAL A 63 23.04 17.35 15.61
C VAL A 63 23.54 15.98 15.17
N TYR A 64 24.57 15.95 14.33
CA TYR A 64 25.37 14.74 14.17
C TYR A 64 26.23 14.48 15.43
N PRO A 65 26.44 13.22 15.83
CA PRO A 65 27.29 12.90 16.97
C PRO A 65 28.73 13.44 16.82
N GLY A 66 29.06 14.45 17.63
CA GLY A 66 30.38 15.12 17.62
C GLY A 66 30.42 16.50 16.97
N GLU A 67 29.34 16.95 16.31
CA GLU A 67 29.22 18.33 15.80
C GLU A 67 28.61 19.25 16.88
N THR A 68 29.00 20.53 16.90
CA THR A 68 28.57 21.50 17.93
C THR A 68 27.30 22.26 17.57
N GLU A 69 27.16 22.67 16.30
CA GLU A 69 26.07 23.55 15.85
C GLU A 69 24.79 22.76 15.58
N PRO A 70 23.62 23.25 16.02
CA PRO A 70 22.33 22.61 15.76
C PRO A 70 22.01 22.61 14.26
N LEU A 71 21.67 21.45 13.72
CA LEU A 71 21.14 21.34 12.36
C LEU A 71 19.61 21.45 12.34
N VAL A 72 18.95 20.97 13.41
CA VAL A 72 17.50 21.09 13.62
C VAL A 72 17.23 21.51 15.06
N GLY A 73 16.15 22.25 15.33
CA GLY A 73 15.74 22.57 16.69
C GLY A 73 14.37 23.24 16.80
N GLY A 74 13.99 23.60 18.03
CA GLY A 74 12.66 24.16 18.31
C GLY A 74 12.48 25.64 17.98
N ASP A 75 13.58 26.40 17.86
CA ASP A 75 13.58 27.86 17.60
C ASP A 75 12.75 28.65 18.64
N GLU A 76 12.91 28.26 19.91
CA GLU A 76 12.12 28.73 21.08
C GLU A 76 10.59 28.51 20.96
N GLN A 77 10.16 27.73 19.97
CA GLN A 77 8.77 27.38 19.66
C GLN A 77 8.61 25.86 19.54
N ASP A 78 9.30 25.09 20.38
CA ASP A 78 9.35 23.62 20.40
C ASP A 78 7.97 22.94 20.40
N ILE A 79 7.00 23.55 21.08
CA ILE A 79 5.63 23.09 21.25
C ILE A 79 4.65 24.16 20.75
N HIS A 80 3.68 23.73 19.94
CA HIS A 80 2.52 24.51 19.53
C HIS A 80 1.25 23.87 20.11
N VAL A 81 0.43 24.65 20.81
CA VAL A 81 -0.85 24.24 21.38
C VAL A 81 -1.93 25.25 21.01
N ILE A 82 -3.14 24.77 20.70
CA ILE A 82 -4.35 25.60 20.68
C ILE A 82 -5.36 24.99 21.66
N ALA A 83 -5.67 25.74 22.72
CA ALA A 83 -6.59 25.35 23.78
C ALA A 83 -7.54 26.50 24.13
N ASP A 84 -8.84 26.22 24.30
CA ASP A 84 -9.91 27.23 24.49
C ASP A 84 -9.88 28.37 23.45
N GLY A 85 -9.49 28.04 22.20
CA GLY A 85 -9.33 29.01 21.09
C GLY A 85 -8.09 29.91 21.20
N ARG A 86 -7.20 29.69 22.18
CA ARG A 86 -5.95 30.45 22.39
C ARG A 86 -4.77 29.68 21.82
N GLU A 87 -4.03 30.32 20.90
CA GLU A 87 -2.77 29.79 20.35
C GLU A 87 -1.60 30.09 21.28
N ILE A 88 -0.79 29.07 21.55
CA ILE A 88 0.42 29.12 22.38
C ILE A 88 1.55 28.45 21.58
N ARG A 89 2.64 29.19 21.34
CA ARG A 89 3.91 28.66 20.79
C ARG A 89 4.98 28.90 21.86
N SER A 90 5.67 27.85 22.31
CA SER A 90 6.65 27.98 23.40
C SER A 90 7.70 26.88 23.44
N ALA A 91 8.81 27.20 24.09
CA ALA A 91 9.85 26.28 24.53
C ALA A 91 9.47 25.58 25.84
N PHE A 92 10.28 24.63 26.30
CA PHE A 92 10.03 23.90 27.55
C PHE A 92 10.42 24.73 28.78
N THR A 93 9.64 24.69 29.86
CA THR A 93 9.97 25.34 31.14
C THR A 93 10.91 24.50 32.01
N TYR A 94 10.96 23.19 31.78
CA TYR A 94 11.81 22.24 32.50
C TYR A 94 12.44 21.21 31.56
N ALA A 95 13.64 20.77 31.89
CA ALA A 95 14.36 19.69 31.22
C ALA A 95 15.01 18.77 32.27
N GLY A 96 14.99 17.46 32.03
CA GLY A 96 15.51 16.45 32.95
C GLY A 96 15.84 15.11 32.29
N VAL A 97 16.21 14.15 33.12
CA VAL A 97 16.38 12.73 32.73
C VAL A 97 15.40 11.91 33.56
N SER A 98 14.61 11.07 32.91
CA SER A 98 13.70 10.14 33.58
C SER A 98 14.07 8.69 33.25
N GLN A 99 13.75 7.78 34.15
CA GLN A 99 13.87 6.34 33.94
C GLN A 99 12.51 5.70 34.16
N LYS A 100 11.93 5.10 33.12
CA LYS A 100 10.66 4.37 33.25
C LYS A 100 10.92 2.96 33.85
N PRO A 101 9.95 2.33 34.53
CA PRO A 101 10.19 1.11 35.32
C PRO A 101 10.84 -0.08 34.57
N GLN A 102 10.70 -0.17 33.24
CA GLN A 102 11.43 -1.17 32.43
C GLN A 102 12.91 -0.79 32.16
N GLY A 103 13.55 -0.04 33.06
CA GLY A 103 14.96 0.40 32.98
C GLY A 103 15.30 1.40 31.87
N SER A 104 14.38 1.67 30.94
CA SER A 104 14.59 2.59 29.81
C SER A 104 14.76 4.04 30.27
N LEU A 105 15.86 4.66 29.84
CA LEU A 105 16.17 6.07 30.08
C LEU A 105 15.58 6.97 28.99
N TYR A 106 15.18 8.17 29.38
CA TYR A 106 14.62 9.21 28.51
C TYR A 106 15.22 10.57 28.86
N LEU A 107 15.48 11.43 27.85
CA LEU A 107 15.43 12.88 28.11
C LEU A 107 13.95 13.26 28.24
N GLN A 108 13.64 14.08 29.23
CA GLN A 108 12.30 14.60 29.47
C GLN A 108 12.33 16.12 29.34
N ALA A 109 11.41 16.67 28.56
CA ALA A 109 11.22 18.11 28.40
C ALA A 109 9.75 18.44 28.71
N VAL A 110 9.50 19.45 29.54
CA VAL A 110 8.15 19.81 30.01
C VAL A 110 7.88 21.28 29.81
N LEU A 111 6.78 21.60 29.13
CA LEU A 111 6.16 22.92 29.11
C LEU A 111 5.03 22.91 30.15
N GLU A 112 5.22 23.66 31.23
CA GLU A 112 4.24 23.87 32.29
C GLU A 112 3.48 25.17 32.06
N HIS A 113 2.14 25.10 32.01
CA HIS A 113 1.24 26.25 31.88
C HIS A 113 0.15 26.17 32.96
N ALA A 114 -0.47 27.29 33.32
CA ALA A 114 -1.43 27.35 34.44
C ALA A 114 -2.71 26.51 34.22
N ASP A 115 -2.97 26.10 32.98
CA ASP A 115 -4.16 25.35 32.56
C ASP A 115 -3.86 23.90 32.12
N PHE A 116 -2.59 23.57 31.83
CA PHE A 116 -2.15 22.29 31.26
C PHE A 116 -0.63 22.12 31.32
N SER A 117 -0.15 20.89 31.14
CA SER A 117 1.26 20.59 30.95
C SER A 117 1.48 19.73 29.70
N VAL A 118 2.56 20.00 28.94
CA VAL A 118 3.01 19.16 27.82
C VAL A 118 4.36 18.53 28.15
N GLU A 119 4.39 17.20 28.18
CA GLU A 119 5.59 16.40 28.44
C GLU A 119 6.05 15.71 27.15
N THR A 120 7.26 16.00 26.68
CA THR A 120 7.93 15.32 25.56
C THR A 120 9.09 14.46 26.09
N ASN A 121 9.04 13.16 25.79
CA ASN A 121 10.02 12.16 26.20
C ASN A 121 10.80 11.61 25.00
N PHE A 122 12.12 11.79 24.98
CA PHE A 122 13.02 11.27 23.95
C PHE A 122 13.70 9.99 24.47
N LYS A 123 13.38 8.83 23.88
CA LYS A 123 13.83 7.52 24.38
C LYS A 123 15.29 7.24 24.02
N LEU A 124 16.15 7.06 25.03
CA LEU A 124 17.59 6.90 24.81
C LEU A 124 18.03 5.49 24.37
N SER A 125 17.12 4.51 24.40
CA SER A 125 17.37 3.19 23.82
C SER A 125 17.18 3.24 22.30
N VAL A 126 18.27 3.31 21.55
CA VAL A 126 18.23 3.43 20.09
C VAL A 126 18.11 2.07 19.41
N ARG A 127 17.17 1.97 18.46
CA ARG A 127 17.08 0.88 17.47
C ARG A 127 17.43 1.47 16.10
N ASN A 128 18.36 0.84 15.39
CA ASN A 128 18.69 1.07 13.98
C ASN A 128 18.96 2.56 13.58
N GLY A 129 19.46 3.39 14.51
CA GLY A 129 19.80 4.79 14.21
C GLY A 129 18.62 5.77 14.18
N PHE A 130 17.49 5.42 14.81
CA PHE A 130 16.32 6.28 14.98
C PHE A 130 16.10 6.63 16.46
N LEU A 131 15.56 7.83 16.73
CA LEU A 131 15.20 8.29 18.08
C LEU A 131 13.68 8.29 18.24
N ASP A 132 13.16 7.47 19.14
CA ASP A 132 11.73 7.43 19.45
C ASP A 132 11.32 8.55 20.43
N VAL A 133 10.21 9.21 20.14
CA VAL A 133 9.67 10.35 20.90
C VAL A 133 8.21 10.08 21.28
N GLU A 134 7.83 10.43 22.50
CA GLU A 134 6.47 10.34 23.04
C GLU A 134 6.08 11.70 23.65
N THR A 135 5.05 12.34 23.10
CA THR A 135 4.55 13.64 23.59
C THR A 135 3.15 13.46 24.17
N THR A 136 2.93 14.00 25.36
CA THR A 136 1.68 13.88 26.14
C THR A 136 1.22 15.24 26.63
N PHE A 137 0.00 15.62 26.27
CA PHE A 137 -0.76 16.70 26.90
C PHE A 137 -1.44 16.16 28.17
N MET A 138 -1.51 16.98 29.23
CA MET A 138 -2.36 16.74 30.39
C MET A 138 -3.09 18.03 30.76
N ALA A 139 -4.43 17.98 30.85
CA ALA A 139 -5.23 19.12 31.27
C ALA A 139 -5.20 19.28 32.80
N HIS A 140 -4.98 20.51 33.31
CA HIS A 140 -5.03 20.78 34.76
C HIS A 140 -6.42 21.27 35.23
N LYS A 141 -7.26 21.68 34.29
CA LYS A 141 -8.67 22.09 34.45
C LYS A 141 -9.47 21.61 33.22
N PRO A 142 -10.81 21.62 33.24
CA PRO A 142 -11.60 21.41 32.04
C PRO A 142 -11.30 22.45 30.93
N LEU A 143 -11.03 21.99 29.71
CA LEU A 143 -10.69 22.81 28.53
C LEU A 143 -11.03 22.09 27.21
N VAL A 144 -10.98 22.81 26.07
CA VAL A 144 -11.08 22.21 24.72
C VAL A 144 -9.75 22.33 23.98
N LEU A 145 -9.13 21.19 23.65
CA LEU A 145 -7.88 21.09 22.90
C LEU A 145 -8.16 20.91 21.40
N SER A 146 -7.73 21.85 20.56
CA SER A 146 -7.88 21.77 19.09
C SER A 146 -6.55 21.59 18.35
N THR A 147 -5.41 21.77 19.00
CA THR A 147 -4.08 21.41 18.45
C THR A 147 -3.06 21.14 19.56
N ILE A 148 -2.21 20.14 19.39
CA ILE A 148 -0.90 19.98 20.04
C ILE A 148 0.11 19.42 19.03
N GLU A 149 1.24 20.10 18.82
CA GLU A 149 2.30 19.70 17.88
C GLU A 149 3.70 19.93 18.43
N ASN A 150 4.64 19.03 18.08
CA ASN A 150 6.08 19.28 18.15
C ASN A 150 6.56 19.98 16.87
N ASN A 151 7.51 20.90 17.03
CA ASN A 151 8.04 21.75 15.97
C ASN A 151 9.55 21.52 15.77
N TYR A 152 9.97 21.37 14.51
CA TYR A 152 11.35 21.10 14.11
C TYR A 152 11.77 22.04 12.97
N ARG A 153 12.48 23.12 13.29
CA ARG A 153 13.07 24.04 12.32
C ARG A 153 14.48 23.57 11.93
N PHE A 154 14.73 23.43 10.64
CA PHE A 154 16.05 23.17 10.07
C PHE A 154 16.83 24.48 9.93
N PHE A 155 18.07 24.53 10.43
CA PHE A 155 18.88 25.76 10.46
C PHE A 155 19.86 25.87 9.28
N GLY A 156 20.36 24.72 8.83
CA GLY A 156 21.19 24.59 7.62
C GLY A 156 22.65 24.99 7.75
N ALA A 157 23.42 24.66 6.71
CA ALA A 157 24.89 24.72 6.71
C ALA A 157 25.49 26.13 6.47
N ALA A 158 24.94 27.15 7.13
CA ALA A 158 25.55 28.49 7.24
C ALA A 158 25.20 29.10 8.60
N GLY A 159 26.22 29.48 9.39
CA GLY A 159 26.02 30.03 10.74
C GLY A 159 25.12 31.27 10.72
N VAL A 160 24.26 31.54 11.72
CA VAL A 160 24.59 31.63 13.17
C VAL A 160 25.65 32.72 13.46
N SER A 161 26.07 33.50 12.45
CA SER A 161 26.88 34.72 12.59
C SER A 161 26.15 35.91 11.95
N GLY A 162 25.22 36.53 12.67
CA GLY A 162 24.52 37.74 12.22
C GLY A 162 23.24 38.12 12.98
N ALA A 163 22.62 37.20 13.71
CA ALA A 163 21.30 37.39 14.33
C ALA A 163 21.31 38.19 15.67
N VAL A 164 22.14 39.23 15.79
CA VAL A 164 22.27 40.05 17.02
C VAL A 164 22.09 41.55 16.75
N ASP A 165 22.72 42.10 15.71
CA ASP A 165 22.78 43.54 15.47
C ASP A 165 21.70 44.07 14.50
N ALA A 166 20.44 43.65 14.70
CA ALA A 166 19.29 44.04 13.86
C ALA A 166 18.11 44.68 14.64
N VAL A 167 18.31 45.08 15.90
CA VAL A 167 17.30 45.77 16.73
C VAL A 167 17.68 47.24 16.90
N GLY A 168 17.50 48.07 15.86
CA GLY A 168 17.95 49.47 15.94
C GLY A 168 17.85 50.37 14.71
N ALA A 169 16.77 50.32 13.91
CA ALA A 169 16.51 51.35 12.90
C ALA A 169 15.01 51.66 12.77
N SER A 170 14.64 52.94 12.97
CA SER A 170 13.26 53.42 12.84
C SER A 170 12.87 53.61 11.36
N VAL A 171 11.64 53.23 11.00
CA VAL A 171 11.09 53.43 9.65
C VAL A 171 11.01 54.93 9.31
N GLY A 172 11.82 55.37 8.36
CA GLY A 172 11.70 56.67 7.69
C GLY A 172 11.09 56.49 6.30
N ALA A 173 10.01 57.20 6.00
CA ALA A 173 9.41 57.17 4.67
C ALA A 173 10.24 57.99 3.66
N GLY A 174 10.55 57.40 2.52
CA GLY A 174 11.25 58.05 1.41
C GLY A 174 10.93 57.35 0.09
N ASP A 175 10.60 58.13 -0.94
CA ASP A 175 10.20 57.67 -2.26
C ASP A 175 11.36 57.84 -3.26
N GLY A 176 11.48 56.96 -4.25
CA GLY A 176 12.62 56.86 -5.17
C GLY A 176 13.09 55.42 -5.41
N GLY A 177 13.61 55.12 -6.61
CA GLY A 177 13.89 53.75 -7.05
C GLY A 177 15.28 53.53 -7.67
N GLU A 178 15.32 52.59 -8.62
CA GLU A 178 16.48 52.02 -9.34
C GLU A 178 17.25 50.86 -8.65
N ALA A 179 17.91 50.07 -9.51
CA ALA A 179 18.88 49.01 -9.21
C ALA A 179 18.50 47.98 -8.13
N GLY A 180 17.70 46.98 -8.53
CA GLY A 180 17.52 45.75 -7.76
C GLY A 180 18.86 44.99 -7.62
N SER A 181 19.49 45.11 -6.45
CA SER A 181 20.61 44.25 -6.05
C SER A 181 20.13 42.80 -5.98
N PRO A 182 20.94 41.81 -6.38
CA PRO A 182 20.54 40.42 -6.32
C PRO A 182 20.29 40.01 -4.87
N VAL A 183 19.07 39.58 -4.56
CA VAL A 183 18.73 38.96 -3.28
C VAL A 183 19.63 37.73 -3.11
N PRO A 184 20.40 37.60 -2.02
CA PRO A 184 21.18 36.40 -1.78
C PRO A 184 20.26 35.17 -1.74
N LEU A 185 20.61 34.11 -2.47
CA LEU A 185 19.89 32.84 -2.36
C LEU A 185 20.18 32.22 -0.98
N MET A 186 19.30 32.49 -0.01
CA MET A 186 19.03 31.51 1.04
C MET A 186 18.54 30.23 0.36
N MET A 187 19.32 29.15 0.49
CA MET A 187 18.94 27.85 -0.05
C MET A 187 17.93 27.19 0.91
N ASP A 188 16.64 27.35 0.64
CA ASP A 188 15.60 26.58 1.33
C ASP A 188 15.81 25.07 1.15
N ALA A 189 15.53 24.30 2.20
CA ALA A 189 15.54 22.84 2.12
C ALA A 189 14.42 22.35 1.18
N LYS A 190 14.76 21.39 0.31
CA LYS A 190 13.80 20.72 -0.57
C LYS A 190 12.93 19.78 0.25
N TYR A 191 11.61 19.99 0.20
CA TYR A 191 10.64 19.05 0.76
C TYR A 191 10.51 17.85 -0.17
N ALA A 192 11.26 16.79 0.15
CA ALA A 192 11.33 15.59 -0.69
C ALA A 192 10.06 14.74 -0.61
N TRP A 193 9.41 14.66 0.58
CA TRP A 193 8.20 13.85 0.74
C TRP A 193 7.19 14.37 1.76
N LEU A 194 5.90 14.33 1.40
CA LEU A 194 4.77 14.44 2.33
C LEU A 194 3.69 13.41 1.89
N PRO A 195 2.98 12.71 2.79
CA PRO A 195 2.01 11.66 2.42
C PRO A 195 0.78 12.15 1.64
N HIS A 196 0.55 13.48 1.60
CA HIS A 196 -0.55 14.13 0.87
C HIS A 196 -0.13 15.50 0.35
N LEU A 197 -0.76 15.98 -0.71
CA LEU A 197 -0.47 17.29 -1.32
C LEU A 197 -0.96 18.49 -0.49
N LYS A 198 -0.22 19.60 -0.61
CA LYS A 198 -0.48 20.88 0.06
C LYS A 198 -0.64 22.02 -0.97
N LYS A 199 -1.76 22.73 -1.01
CA LYS A 199 -2.00 23.87 -1.95
C LYS A 199 -1.90 25.24 -1.27
N GLU A 200 -2.20 25.29 0.03
CA GLU A 200 -2.26 26.50 0.86
C GLU A 200 -1.52 26.22 2.18
N THR A 201 -1.05 27.25 2.88
CA THR A 201 -0.30 27.11 4.17
C THR A 201 -1.06 26.29 5.21
N ARG A 202 -2.39 26.39 5.23
CA ARG A 202 -3.30 25.65 6.13
C ARG A 202 -3.57 24.19 5.73
N HIS A 203 -3.08 23.71 4.59
CA HIS A 203 -3.26 22.32 4.16
C HIS A 203 -2.18 21.43 4.77
N VAL A 204 -2.54 20.19 5.13
CA VAL A 204 -1.69 19.24 5.87
C VAL A 204 -1.79 17.84 5.27
N ALA A 205 -0.83 16.96 5.59
CA ALA A 205 -1.10 15.52 5.56
C ALA A 205 -1.87 15.15 6.84
N GLY A 206 -3.19 15.04 6.72
CA GLY A 206 -4.04 14.51 7.80
C GLY A 206 -3.91 13.00 7.92
N GLN A 207 -4.28 12.45 9.08
CA GLN A 207 -4.11 11.03 9.45
C GLN A 207 -4.61 10.02 8.40
N HIS A 208 -5.62 10.38 7.60
CA HIS A 208 -6.13 9.54 6.51
C HIS A 208 -5.11 9.26 5.39
N SER A 209 -4.04 10.05 5.28
CA SER A 209 -2.96 9.82 4.31
C SER A 209 -1.86 8.88 4.84
N PHE A 210 -1.89 8.52 6.13
CA PHE A 210 -0.78 7.86 6.83
C PHE A 210 -0.72 6.35 6.56
N ARG A 211 -0.41 5.95 5.32
CA ARG A 211 -0.31 4.54 4.89
C ARG A 211 0.98 3.89 5.41
N SER A 212 2.13 4.41 4.96
CA SER A 212 3.47 4.21 5.52
C SER A 212 4.05 5.60 5.82
N PRO A 213 3.64 6.26 6.92
CA PRO A 213 3.81 7.70 7.08
C PRO A 213 5.24 8.12 7.42
N CYS A 214 5.74 9.09 6.67
CA CYS A 214 6.88 9.92 7.02
C CYS A 214 6.73 11.30 6.38
N ALA A 215 7.52 12.26 6.84
CA ALA A 215 7.85 13.46 6.09
C ALA A 215 9.35 13.70 6.26
N TYR A 216 10.07 13.96 5.16
CA TYR A 216 11.49 14.25 5.20
C TYR A 216 11.88 15.37 4.23
N LEU A 217 12.76 16.22 4.71
CA LEU A 217 13.33 17.33 3.97
C LEU A 217 14.82 17.09 3.75
N GLN A 218 15.37 17.68 2.69
CA GLN A 218 16.77 17.56 2.31
C GLN A 218 17.37 18.93 2.01
N GLN A 219 18.56 19.21 2.55
CA GLN A 219 19.36 20.39 2.22
C GLN A 219 20.78 19.95 1.89
N GLY A 220 21.13 19.96 0.60
CA GLY A 220 22.39 19.38 0.13
C GLY A 220 22.46 17.88 0.43
N ALA A 221 23.44 17.48 1.24
CA ALA A 221 23.59 16.10 1.71
C ALA A 221 22.69 15.77 2.92
N ASP A 222 22.25 16.76 3.69
CA ASP A 222 21.61 16.50 4.98
C ASP A 222 20.11 16.22 4.84
N VAL A 223 19.66 15.07 5.36
CA VAL A 223 18.27 14.60 5.34
C VAL A 223 17.77 14.41 6.77
N PHE A 224 16.66 15.07 7.11
CA PHE A 224 15.97 14.91 8.39
C PHE A 224 14.53 14.44 8.18
N ALA A 225 14.10 13.44 8.95
CA ALA A 225 12.81 12.78 8.80
C ALA A 225 12.05 12.65 10.13
N VAL A 226 10.72 12.81 10.03
CA VAL A 226 9.74 12.60 11.10
C VAL A 226 8.78 11.49 10.67
N ILE A 227 8.63 10.45 11.50
CA ILE A 227 7.89 9.22 11.19
C ILE A 227 6.83 8.96 12.28
N PRO A 228 5.54 9.26 12.04
CA PRO A 228 4.45 8.96 12.97
C PRO A 228 4.38 7.47 13.36
N SER A 229 4.07 7.19 14.63
CA SER A 229 3.99 5.81 15.13
C SER A 229 2.63 5.17 14.83
N LEU A 230 2.60 4.22 13.89
CA LEU A 230 1.39 3.46 13.59
C LEU A 230 0.89 2.67 14.80
N THR A 231 1.77 2.12 15.64
CA THR A 231 1.39 1.47 16.91
C THR A 231 0.64 2.44 17.82
N ALA A 232 1.15 3.66 18.00
CA ALA A 232 0.48 4.68 18.83
C ALA A 232 -0.85 5.13 18.22
N LEU A 233 -1.00 5.16 16.89
CA LEU A 233 -2.27 5.50 16.23
C LEU A 233 -3.31 4.37 16.33
N ARG A 234 -2.88 3.10 16.30
CA ARG A 234 -3.74 1.93 16.61
C ARG A 234 -4.21 1.97 18.08
N GLU A 235 -3.32 2.30 19.02
CA GLU A 235 -3.64 2.44 20.45
C GLU A 235 -4.57 3.64 20.73
N SER A 236 -4.20 4.82 20.22
CA SER A 236 -4.78 6.09 20.68
C SER A 236 -6.16 6.39 20.09
N TRP A 237 -6.58 5.73 19.00
CA TRP A 237 -7.92 5.96 18.43
C TRP A 237 -9.05 5.74 19.43
N LYS A 238 -8.90 4.79 20.37
CA LYS A 238 -9.89 4.52 21.42
C LYS A 238 -9.94 5.60 22.52
N ASN A 239 -8.93 6.46 22.62
CA ASN A 239 -8.73 7.40 23.73
C ASN A 239 -8.71 8.88 23.27
N ASN A 240 -8.29 9.17 22.04
CA ASN A 240 -8.11 10.52 21.49
C ASN A 240 -9.31 10.97 20.63
N TRP A 241 -10.55 10.59 21.00
CA TRP A 241 -11.74 10.78 20.17
C TRP A 241 -11.96 12.25 19.76
N GLY A 242 -11.70 12.59 18.49
CA GLY A 242 -11.93 13.92 17.93
C GLY A 242 -10.69 14.75 17.59
N LEU A 243 -9.47 14.31 17.95
CA LEU A 243 -8.22 15.02 17.59
C LEU A 243 -7.26 14.16 16.75
N PRO A 244 -7.42 14.16 15.40
CA PRO A 244 -6.63 13.31 14.51
C PRO A 244 -5.20 13.82 14.34
N ALA A 245 -4.30 12.91 13.94
CA ALA A 245 -2.91 13.24 13.69
C ALA A 245 -2.69 14.08 12.41
N VAL A 246 -1.72 14.99 12.47
CA VAL A 246 -1.30 15.84 11.35
C VAL A 246 0.21 15.85 11.19
N LEU A 247 0.66 15.90 9.94
CA LEU A 247 2.07 16.04 9.55
C LEU A 247 2.16 17.15 8.50
N ASP A 248 3.05 18.10 8.71
CA ASP A 248 3.01 19.38 7.99
C ASP A 248 4.38 20.04 7.81
N TYR A 249 4.46 20.86 6.76
CA TYR A 249 5.51 21.83 6.48
C TYR A 249 4.89 23.24 6.53
N GLU A 250 4.80 23.85 7.71
CA GLU A 250 4.05 25.11 7.92
C GLU A 250 4.58 26.25 7.05
N GLU A 251 5.90 26.44 7.10
CA GLU A 251 6.70 27.46 6.42
C GLU A 251 8.06 26.83 6.02
N PRO A 252 8.85 27.43 5.11
CA PRO A 252 10.14 26.88 4.68
C PRO A 252 11.06 26.48 5.83
N ASN A 253 11.68 25.31 5.69
CA ASN A 253 12.56 24.67 6.67
C ASN A 253 11.88 24.24 7.99
N ARG A 254 10.56 24.37 8.16
CA ARG A 254 9.85 23.99 9.41
C ARG A 254 8.96 22.75 9.26
N LEU A 255 9.30 21.68 9.99
CA LEU A 255 8.51 20.46 10.15
C LEU A 255 7.60 20.54 11.38
N ARG A 256 6.37 20.05 11.28
CA ARG A 256 5.45 19.85 12.41
C ARG A 256 4.82 18.47 12.38
N LEU A 257 4.67 17.89 13.56
CA LEU A 257 3.86 16.69 13.80
C LEU A 257 3.11 16.82 15.12
N GLY A 258 1.84 16.44 15.12
CA GLY A 258 1.10 16.14 16.33
C GLY A 258 -0.34 15.78 16.04
N LEU A 259 -1.25 16.33 16.83
CA LEU A 259 -2.70 16.12 16.73
C LEU A 259 -3.37 17.48 16.55
N ALA A 260 -4.21 17.64 15.53
CA ALA A 260 -4.91 18.90 15.26
C ALA A 260 -6.24 18.65 14.54
N THR A 261 -7.25 19.47 14.82
CA THR A 261 -8.52 19.39 14.08
C THR A 261 -8.32 19.79 12.62
N HIS A 262 -8.74 18.91 11.71
CA HIS A 262 -8.68 19.13 10.26
C HIS A 262 -9.93 18.55 9.56
N THR A 263 -10.27 19.09 8.40
CA THR A 263 -11.36 18.59 7.55
C THR A 263 -10.85 18.21 6.17
N ALA A 264 -11.30 17.07 5.66
CA ALA A 264 -11.16 16.71 4.26
C ALA A 264 -12.04 17.63 3.38
N SER A 265 -11.44 18.27 2.38
CA SER A 265 -12.10 19.17 1.44
C SER A 265 -11.92 18.66 0.02
N TYR A 266 -13.03 18.38 -0.65
CA TYR A 266 -13.06 17.86 -2.03
C TYR A 266 -14.04 18.65 -2.92
N GLN A 267 -13.54 19.06 -4.09
CA GLN A 267 -14.32 19.64 -5.17
C GLN A 267 -14.15 18.78 -6.44
N PRO A 268 -15.23 18.41 -7.15
CA PRO A 268 -15.11 17.64 -8.39
C PRO A 268 -14.23 18.34 -9.43
N GLY A 269 -13.12 17.71 -9.79
CA GLY A 269 -12.12 18.26 -10.71
C GLY A 269 -10.87 18.86 -10.03
N GLU A 270 -10.88 19.05 -8.71
CA GLU A 270 -9.68 19.35 -7.92
C GLU A 270 -9.12 18.09 -7.23
N ASN A 271 -7.90 18.19 -6.68
CA ASN A 271 -7.37 17.21 -5.75
C ASN A 271 -8.12 17.30 -4.40
N LEU A 272 -8.06 16.22 -3.61
CA LEU A 272 -8.39 16.26 -2.19
C LEU A 272 -7.34 17.07 -1.41
N TYR A 273 -7.76 17.86 -0.42
CA TYR A 273 -6.86 18.44 0.59
C TYR A 273 -7.43 18.24 2.00
N PHE A 274 -6.56 18.13 3.00
CA PHE A 274 -6.94 18.24 4.41
C PHE A 274 -6.58 19.65 4.90
N SER A 275 -7.57 20.42 5.35
CA SER A 275 -7.38 21.80 5.83
C SER A 275 -7.50 21.83 7.36
N ARG A 276 -6.56 22.49 8.06
CA ARG A 276 -6.67 22.78 9.50
C ARG A 276 -7.95 23.55 9.83
N GLN A 277 -8.46 23.34 11.04
CA GLN A 277 -9.62 24.05 11.60
C GLN A 277 -9.26 24.72 12.94
N PRO A 278 -9.92 25.84 13.30
CA PRO A 278 -10.84 26.61 12.47
C PRO A 278 -10.15 27.40 11.35
N GLN A 279 -10.91 27.96 10.41
CA GLN A 279 -10.36 28.64 9.22
C GLN A 279 -10.11 30.14 9.44
N SER A 280 -10.60 30.71 10.56
CA SER A 280 -10.51 32.12 10.89
C SER A 280 -10.54 32.41 12.40
N ALA A 281 -9.99 33.57 12.76
CA ALA A 281 -10.01 34.07 14.15
C ALA A 281 -11.42 34.38 14.70
N LYS A 282 -12.46 34.43 13.85
CA LYS A 282 -13.87 34.54 14.28
C LYS A 282 -14.49 33.19 14.61
N GLU A 283 -14.13 32.14 13.88
CA GLU A 283 -14.56 30.77 14.19
C GLU A 283 -13.89 30.27 15.48
N ASN A 284 -12.65 30.68 15.77
CA ASN A 284 -12.00 30.50 17.09
C ASN A 284 -12.87 31.02 18.27
N ALA A 285 -13.71 32.03 18.05
CA ALA A 285 -14.52 32.67 19.10
C ALA A 285 -15.91 32.04 19.30
N ASN A 286 -16.38 31.20 18.37
CA ASN A 286 -17.74 30.64 18.39
C ASN A 286 -17.83 29.21 18.95
N GLY A 287 -16.79 28.75 19.64
CA GLY A 287 -16.64 27.37 20.10
C GLY A 287 -15.87 26.54 19.07
N CYS A 288 -14.58 26.35 19.31
CA CYS A 288 -13.72 25.54 18.43
C CYS A 288 -14.19 24.08 18.41
N GLY A 289 -14.18 23.46 17.23
CA GLY A 289 -14.07 22.01 17.16
C GLY A 289 -12.75 21.57 17.80
N GLY A 290 -12.80 20.51 18.60
CA GLY A 290 -11.66 20.01 19.37
C GLY A 290 -12.08 18.90 20.32
N LEU A 291 -11.11 18.37 21.07
CA LEU A 291 -11.31 17.37 22.10
C LEU A 291 -11.46 18.07 23.45
N THR A 292 -12.67 18.00 24.02
CA THR A 292 -12.93 18.42 25.41
C THR A 292 -12.21 17.48 26.37
N LEU A 293 -11.42 18.03 27.28
CA LEU A 293 -10.67 17.30 28.30
C LEU A 293 -11.06 17.78 29.69
N ASN A 294 -11.30 16.84 30.61
CA ASN A 294 -11.47 17.11 32.03
C ASN A 294 -10.11 17.23 32.75
N GLN A 295 -10.12 17.73 33.98
CA GLN A 295 -8.92 17.79 34.83
C GLN A 295 -8.28 16.40 35.00
N GLY A 296 -6.99 16.28 34.69
CA GLY A 296 -6.20 15.05 34.78
C GLY A 296 -6.26 14.15 33.53
N GLU A 297 -7.15 14.43 32.58
CA GLU A 297 -7.20 13.70 31.30
C GLU A 297 -5.99 14.03 30.41
N LYS A 298 -5.65 13.07 29.56
CA LYS A 298 -4.40 13.06 28.78
C LYS A 298 -4.63 12.66 27.34
N VAL A 299 -3.85 13.28 26.45
CA VAL A 299 -3.82 12.97 25.02
C VAL A 299 -2.37 12.81 24.61
N SER A 300 -2.02 11.71 23.94
CA SER A 300 -0.64 11.44 23.54
C SER A 300 -0.50 10.99 22.09
N TYR A 301 0.71 11.20 21.56
CA TYR A 301 1.16 10.72 20.26
C TYR A 301 2.65 10.35 20.33
N ARG A 302 3.09 9.47 19.42
CA ARG A 302 4.48 9.00 19.34
C ARG A 302 4.99 9.03 17.91
N PHE A 303 6.29 9.15 17.76
CA PHE A 303 6.98 9.17 16.47
C PHE A 303 8.44 8.76 16.60
N SER A 304 9.11 8.64 15.46
CA SER A 304 10.55 8.42 15.35
C SER A 304 11.19 9.54 14.54
N LEU A 305 12.39 9.97 14.96
CA LEU A 305 13.22 10.95 14.27
C LEU A 305 14.45 10.28 13.65
N MET A 306 14.85 10.76 12.47
CA MET A 306 16.07 10.34 11.77
C MET A 306 16.85 11.55 11.26
N LEU A 307 18.18 11.47 11.31
CA LEU A 307 19.10 12.38 10.63
C LEU A 307 20.17 11.55 9.90
N ARG A 308 20.48 11.90 8.64
CA ARG A 308 21.46 11.21 7.77
C ARG A 308 22.14 12.19 6.81
N LYS A 309 23.42 11.93 6.50
CA LYS A 309 24.12 12.52 5.35
C LYS A 309 23.99 11.58 4.16
N ASP A 310 23.15 11.95 3.20
CA ASP A 310 23.01 11.23 1.94
C ASP A 310 24.12 11.61 0.96
N SER A 311 24.56 10.64 0.16
CA SER A 311 25.78 10.76 -0.66
C SER A 311 25.50 10.93 -2.16
N SER A 312 24.22 10.92 -2.57
CA SER A 312 23.77 10.97 -3.98
C SER A 312 23.80 12.38 -4.62
N GLY A 313 24.75 13.24 -4.23
CA GLY A 313 24.92 14.61 -4.73
C GLY A 313 25.44 14.73 -6.18
N GLY A 314 25.14 13.77 -7.05
CA GLY A 314 25.57 13.74 -8.45
C GLY A 314 24.41 13.47 -9.41
N ALA A 315 24.31 14.26 -10.48
CA ALA A 315 23.36 14.02 -11.55
C ALA A 315 23.55 12.61 -12.15
N GLY A 316 22.50 11.80 -12.13
CA GLY A 316 22.53 10.39 -12.50
C GLY A 316 22.54 9.40 -11.31
N ALA A 317 22.59 9.87 -10.07
CA ALA A 317 22.24 9.07 -8.90
C ALA A 317 20.73 9.18 -8.60
N GLY A 318 20.08 8.04 -8.34
CA GLY A 318 18.66 7.99 -7.98
C GLY A 318 18.38 8.48 -6.55
N ALA A 319 17.13 8.30 -6.10
CA ALA A 319 16.70 8.65 -4.74
C ALA A 319 17.66 8.07 -3.69
N GLY A 320 18.00 8.91 -2.71
CA GLY A 320 19.12 8.68 -1.80
C GLY A 320 18.92 7.56 -0.79
N ASN A 321 20.02 7.12 -0.17
CA ASN A 321 20.03 6.04 0.81
C ASN A 321 19.11 6.33 2.02
N ALA A 322 18.92 7.60 2.39
CA ALA A 322 18.10 8.01 3.52
C ALA A 322 16.62 7.65 3.32
N GLN A 323 16.08 7.74 2.09
CA GLN A 323 14.71 7.31 1.80
C GLN A 323 14.55 5.80 1.99
N ARG A 324 15.53 5.01 1.51
CA ARG A 324 15.55 3.55 1.68
C ARG A 324 15.64 3.13 3.15
N GLU A 325 16.42 3.85 3.96
CA GLU A 325 16.45 3.65 5.42
C GLU A 325 15.08 3.92 6.07
N ILE A 326 14.37 4.99 5.68
CA ILE A 326 13.01 5.30 6.17
C ILE A 326 12.02 4.18 5.79
N VAL A 327 12.01 3.76 4.53
CA VAL A 327 11.10 2.72 4.00
C VAL A 327 11.32 1.39 4.73
N ARG A 328 12.59 0.97 4.90
CA ARG A 328 12.94 -0.28 5.62
C ARG A 328 12.61 -0.19 7.10
N PHE A 329 12.91 0.92 7.77
CA PHE A 329 12.57 1.12 9.18
C PHE A 329 11.05 1.04 9.44
N ILE A 330 10.24 1.64 8.57
CA ILE A 330 8.78 1.58 8.64
C ILE A 330 8.29 0.12 8.47
N TRP A 331 8.89 -0.65 7.56
CA TRP A 331 8.57 -2.07 7.37
C TRP A 331 9.00 -2.95 8.54
N GLU A 332 10.25 -2.82 9.02
CA GLU A 332 10.79 -3.54 10.18
C GLU A 332 10.00 -3.27 11.46
N LYS A 333 9.44 -2.06 11.61
CA LYS A 333 8.76 -1.61 12.84
C LYS A 333 7.26 -1.86 12.85
N TYR A 334 6.59 -1.93 11.69
CA TYR A 334 5.12 -2.08 11.60
C TYR A 334 4.62 -3.12 10.60
N GLY A 335 5.42 -3.48 9.59
CA GLY A 335 4.99 -4.32 8.46
C GLY A 335 5.26 -5.81 8.65
N VAL A 336 6.44 -6.18 9.15
CA VAL A 336 6.84 -7.60 9.33
C VAL A 336 5.84 -8.39 10.17
N GLN A 337 5.32 -7.80 11.25
CA GLN A 337 4.35 -8.44 12.15
C GLN A 337 3.01 -8.78 11.49
N LEU A 338 2.61 -8.09 10.41
CA LEU A 338 1.34 -8.31 9.71
C LEU A 338 1.24 -9.71 9.10
N LEU A 339 2.38 -10.33 8.77
CA LEU A 339 2.43 -11.70 8.26
C LEU A 339 1.91 -12.72 9.29
N ASP A 340 2.07 -12.44 10.59
CA ASP A 340 1.72 -13.31 11.73
C ASP A 340 0.48 -12.83 12.52
N GLU A 341 0.25 -11.52 12.64
CA GLU A 341 -0.86 -10.93 13.45
C GLU A 341 -2.25 -11.40 12.96
N ALA A 342 -2.51 -11.32 11.67
CA ALA A 342 -3.78 -11.76 11.07
C ALA A 342 -3.56 -12.38 9.69
N TRP A 343 -4.56 -13.12 9.20
CA TRP A 343 -4.48 -13.72 7.87
C TRP A 343 -4.42 -12.68 6.74
N HIS A 344 -5.05 -11.50 6.94
CA HIS A 344 -5.36 -10.46 5.95
C HIS A 344 -6.03 -10.98 4.65
N GLN A 345 -6.48 -12.23 4.70
CA GLN A 345 -7.26 -12.99 3.75
C GLN A 345 -8.45 -13.60 4.52
N TYR A 346 -9.50 -14.04 3.83
CA TYR A 346 -10.72 -14.62 4.41
C TYR A 346 -11.26 -15.77 3.56
N LEU A 347 -11.15 -15.69 2.22
CA LEU A 347 -11.34 -16.80 1.27
C LEU A 347 -10.03 -17.14 0.54
N ARG A 348 -9.89 -18.39 0.09
CA ARG A 348 -8.79 -18.80 -0.81
C ARG A 348 -9.01 -18.22 -2.21
N PHE A 349 -7.93 -17.96 -2.94
CA PHE A 349 -8.00 -17.26 -4.22
C PHE A 349 -8.88 -17.93 -5.28
N ASP A 350 -8.91 -19.26 -5.34
CA ASP A 350 -9.85 -20.01 -6.19
C ASP A 350 -11.32 -19.70 -5.85
N ASP A 351 -11.68 -19.58 -4.56
CA ASP A 351 -13.03 -19.23 -4.13
C ASP A 351 -13.36 -17.77 -4.47
N CYS A 352 -12.42 -16.84 -4.24
CA CYS A 352 -12.58 -15.44 -4.63
C CYS A 352 -12.80 -15.31 -6.14
N ALA A 353 -12.02 -16.03 -6.96
CA ALA A 353 -12.15 -16.00 -8.41
C ALA A 353 -13.49 -16.61 -8.89
N ARG A 354 -13.97 -17.69 -8.27
CA ARG A 354 -15.31 -18.25 -8.55
C ARG A 354 -16.42 -17.24 -8.21
N TYR A 355 -16.36 -16.64 -7.02
CA TYR A 355 -17.31 -15.59 -6.63
C TYR A 355 -17.29 -14.42 -7.62
N ALA A 356 -16.11 -13.93 -8.02
CA ALA A 356 -15.99 -12.87 -9.02
C ALA A 356 -16.62 -13.28 -10.36
N TYR A 357 -16.23 -14.41 -10.96
CA TYR A 357 -16.73 -14.78 -12.29
C TYR A 357 -18.23 -15.09 -12.29
N ASP A 358 -18.77 -15.79 -11.29
CA ASP A 358 -20.22 -15.99 -11.20
C ASP A 358 -20.98 -14.68 -10.92
N ALA A 359 -20.35 -13.65 -10.34
CA ALA A 359 -20.93 -12.31 -10.31
C ALA A 359 -21.00 -11.72 -11.72
N LEU A 360 -19.89 -11.77 -12.47
CA LEU A 360 -19.76 -11.19 -13.81
C LEU A 360 -20.68 -11.81 -14.86
N PHE A 361 -20.81 -13.14 -14.88
CA PHE A 361 -21.62 -13.83 -15.88
C PHE A 361 -23.08 -14.01 -15.43
N ASP A 362 -23.31 -14.38 -14.16
CA ASP A 362 -24.56 -15.03 -13.76
C ASP A 362 -25.43 -14.21 -12.80
N ARG A 363 -24.87 -13.22 -12.06
CA ARG A 363 -25.66 -12.32 -11.19
C ARG A 363 -25.84 -10.92 -11.75
N TYR A 364 -24.80 -10.34 -12.33
CA TYR A 364 -24.84 -9.01 -12.96
C TYR A 364 -24.99 -9.04 -14.47
N HIS A 365 -24.75 -10.19 -15.10
CA HIS A 365 -24.74 -10.33 -16.56
C HIS A 365 -23.90 -9.22 -17.22
N ALA A 366 -22.71 -8.92 -16.69
CA ALA A 366 -21.78 -7.94 -17.22
C ALA A 366 -21.11 -8.41 -18.52
N TRP A 367 -21.20 -9.70 -18.84
CA TRP A 367 -20.69 -10.27 -20.09
C TRP A 367 -21.58 -9.96 -21.30
N ARG A 368 -20.96 -9.77 -22.46
CA ARG A 368 -21.60 -9.68 -23.78
C ARG A 368 -20.91 -10.64 -24.75
N ALA A 369 -21.68 -11.45 -25.47
CA ALA A 369 -21.21 -12.27 -26.58
C ALA A 369 -21.96 -11.91 -27.86
N PHE A 370 -21.25 -11.83 -28.98
CA PHE A 370 -21.81 -11.45 -30.28
C PHE A 370 -20.89 -11.92 -31.42
N SER A 371 -21.39 -11.94 -32.66
CA SER A 371 -20.56 -12.16 -33.85
C SER A 371 -20.15 -10.83 -34.48
N LEU A 372 -18.87 -10.69 -34.83
CA LEU A 372 -18.33 -9.54 -35.56
C LEU A 372 -17.57 -10.05 -36.79
N HIS A 373 -18.04 -9.67 -37.98
CA HIS A 373 -17.51 -10.15 -39.28
C HIS A 373 -17.37 -11.68 -39.38
N GLY A 374 -18.31 -12.43 -38.79
CA GLY A 374 -18.31 -13.89 -38.77
C GLY A 374 -17.36 -14.53 -37.75
N LYS A 375 -16.65 -13.74 -36.94
CA LYS A 375 -15.90 -14.23 -35.78
C LYS A 375 -16.72 -14.15 -34.50
N ASP A 376 -16.50 -15.11 -33.62
CA ASP A 376 -17.06 -15.12 -32.27
C ASP A 376 -16.29 -14.16 -31.37
N CYS A 377 -16.98 -13.12 -30.90
CA CYS A 377 -16.44 -12.02 -30.10
C CYS A 377 -17.22 -11.83 -28.79
N GLY A 378 -16.67 -11.01 -27.89
CA GLY A 378 -17.32 -10.66 -26.64
C GLY A 378 -16.44 -9.77 -25.75
N GLY A 379 -16.95 -9.45 -24.57
CA GLY A 379 -16.25 -8.67 -23.55
C GLY A 379 -17.14 -8.40 -22.34
N THR A 380 -16.54 -7.90 -21.26
CA THR A 380 -17.27 -7.36 -20.11
C THR A 380 -17.54 -5.87 -20.28
N VAL A 381 -18.76 -5.45 -19.93
CA VAL A 381 -19.21 -4.06 -19.91
C VAL A 381 -19.26 -3.54 -18.47
N ALA A 382 -19.21 -2.22 -18.30
CA ALA A 382 -19.24 -1.59 -16.99
C ALA A 382 -20.68 -1.37 -16.48
N LEU A 383 -20.84 -1.44 -15.15
CA LEU A 383 -22.12 -1.26 -14.47
C LEU A 383 -22.04 -0.07 -13.51
N ILE A 384 -23.02 0.83 -13.62
CA ILE A 384 -23.16 2.03 -12.81
C ILE A 384 -24.48 1.90 -12.03
N THR A 385 -24.40 1.27 -10.87
CA THR A 385 -25.58 0.87 -10.08
C THR A 385 -26.12 2.04 -9.25
N ARG A 386 -27.39 2.42 -9.50
CA ARG A 386 -28.12 3.40 -8.66
C ARG A 386 -28.73 2.80 -7.40
N LYS A 387 -28.66 1.47 -7.22
CA LYS A 387 -29.25 0.72 -6.10
C LYS A 387 -28.84 1.25 -4.71
N TYR A 388 -27.70 1.95 -4.65
CA TYR A 388 -27.04 2.43 -3.44
C TYR A 388 -26.86 3.95 -3.38
N GLU A 389 -27.59 4.71 -4.21
CA GLU A 389 -27.46 6.18 -4.31
C GLU A 389 -27.75 6.91 -2.97
N GLY A 390 -28.53 6.31 -2.06
CA GLY A 390 -28.74 6.81 -0.69
C GLY A 390 -27.72 6.34 0.36
N ALA A 391 -26.99 5.25 0.11
CA ALA A 391 -25.97 4.74 1.03
C ALA A 391 -24.61 5.44 0.84
N PHE A 392 -24.33 5.90 -0.38
CA PHE A 392 -23.03 6.48 -0.74
C PHE A 392 -23.04 8.00 -0.62
N GLN A 393 -22.73 8.51 0.58
CA GLN A 393 -22.74 9.94 0.93
C GLN A 393 -21.59 10.78 0.30
N ASN A 394 -21.18 10.46 -0.93
CA ASN A 394 -20.47 11.39 -1.79
C ASN A 394 -21.49 12.30 -2.48
N GLU A 395 -21.92 13.35 -1.78
CA GLU A 395 -22.95 14.35 -2.19
C GLU A 395 -22.76 14.96 -3.59
N LYS A 396 -21.59 14.76 -4.22
CA LYS A 396 -21.19 15.32 -5.52
C LYS A 396 -20.92 14.27 -6.61
N ASP A 397 -20.97 12.96 -6.31
CA ASP A 397 -20.88 11.90 -7.35
C ASP A 397 -22.20 11.80 -8.15
N THR A 398 -23.29 12.39 -7.64
CA THR A 398 -24.51 12.77 -8.38
C THR A 398 -24.19 13.52 -9.67
N LYS A 399 -23.19 14.41 -9.65
CA LYS A 399 -22.72 15.16 -10.83
C LYS A 399 -21.98 14.27 -11.83
N PHE A 400 -21.29 13.23 -11.34
CA PHE A 400 -20.60 12.24 -12.17
C PHE A 400 -21.61 11.36 -12.93
N ALA A 401 -22.70 10.95 -12.26
CA ALA A 401 -23.84 10.29 -12.91
C ALA A 401 -24.49 11.18 -13.97
N GLY A 402 -24.67 12.48 -13.71
CA GLY A 402 -25.23 13.43 -14.69
C GLY A 402 -24.32 13.76 -15.88
N GLU A 403 -23.00 13.82 -15.68
CA GLU A 403 -22.04 14.20 -16.74
C GLU A 403 -21.57 13.02 -17.61
N ILE A 404 -21.62 11.78 -17.11
CA ILE A 404 -21.18 10.59 -17.87
C ILE A 404 -21.91 10.40 -19.20
N PRO A 405 -23.25 10.40 -19.29
CA PRO A 405 -23.96 10.07 -20.54
C PRO A 405 -23.55 10.99 -21.70
N TRP A 406 -23.38 12.28 -21.42
CA TRP A 406 -22.92 13.24 -22.41
C TRP A 406 -21.46 12.99 -22.81
N LYS A 407 -20.54 12.83 -21.84
CA LYS A 407 -19.11 12.58 -22.12
C LYS A 407 -18.84 11.23 -22.77
N GLN A 408 -19.71 10.24 -22.56
CA GLN A 408 -19.66 8.94 -23.25
C GLN A 408 -20.21 9.05 -24.67
N TYR A 409 -21.46 9.52 -24.81
CA TYR A 409 -22.22 9.28 -26.03
C TYR A 409 -22.05 10.36 -27.09
N LEU A 410 -21.62 11.59 -26.75
CA LEU A 410 -21.46 12.67 -27.75
C LEU A 410 -20.58 12.27 -28.95
N LEU A 411 -19.50 11.52 -28.72
CA LEU A 411 -18.55 11.07 -29.74
C LEU A 411 -19.00 9.83 -30.55
N ASP A 412 -20.13 9.20 -30.22
CA ASP A 412 -20.68 8.15 -31.07
C ASP A 412 -21.27 8.77 -32.34
N ARG A 413 -20.79 8.27 -33.50
CA ARG A 413 -21.12 8.80 -34.84
C ARG A 413 -22.56 8.59 -35.26
N HIS A 414 -23.37 7.88 -34.48
CA HIS A 414 -24.74 7.52 -34.85
C HIS A 414 -25.76 7.95 -33.80
N ALA A 415 -26.60 8.92 -34.15
CA ALA A 415 -27.65 9.45 -33.26
C ALA A 415 -28.58 8.37 -32.69
N ARG A 416 -28.89 7.30 -33.44
CA ARG A 416 -29.64 6.14 -32.95
C ARG A 416 -28.90 5.38 -31.84
N ASN A 417 -27.61 5.13 -32.03
CA ASN A 417 -26.76 4.47 -31.04
C ASN A 417 -26.63 5.33 -29.77
N ARG A 418 -26.51 6.66 -29.92
CA ARG A 418 -26.52 7.61 -28.79
C ARG A 418 -27.79 7.54 -27.93
N LEU A 419 -28.96 7.44 -28.55
CA LEU A 419 -30.24 7.30 -27.84
C LEU A 419 -30.37 5.93 -27.18
N GLU A 420 -29.95 4.86 -27.86
CA GLU A 420 -30.00 3.48 -27.36
C GLU A 420 -29.09 3.26 -26.16
N LEU A 421 -27.83 3.72 -26.23
CA LEU A 421 -26.87 3.66 -25.12
C LEU A 421 -27.29 4.55 -23.94
N ALA A 422 -27.88 5.72 -24.22
CA ALA A 422 -28.46 6.57 -23.17
C ALA A 422 -29.65 5.90 -22.49
N ALA A 423 -30.55 5.25 -23.23
CA ALA A 423 -31.68 4.50 -22.67
C ALA A 423 -31.20 3.33 -21.81
N LYS A 424 -30.23 2.53 -22.28
CA LYS A 424 -29.66 1.43 -21.49
C LYS A 424 -29.01 1.91 -20.19
N TRP A 425 -28.25 3.01 -20.22
CA TRP A 425 -27.72 3.61 -18.99
C TRP A 425 -28.82 4.17 -18.07
N LEU A 426 -29.90 4.73 -18.62
CA LEU A 426 -31.04 5.26 -17.84
C LEU A 426 -31.84 4.15 -17.15
N PHE A 427 -32.10 3.03 -17.82
CA PHE A 427 -33.02 1.99 -17.37
C PHE A 427 -32.35 0.73 -16.80
N GLU A 428 -31.18 0.34 -17.32
CA GLU A 428 -30.43 -0.85 -16.88
C GLU A 428 -29.22 -0.51 -16.00
N GLY A 429 -28.78 0.76 -15.96
CA GLY A 429 -27.52 1.17 -15.33
C GLY A 429 -26.26 0.66 -16.06
N THR A 430 -26.41 0.07 -17.24
CA THR A 430 -25.32 -0.49 -18.05
C THR A 430 -24.63 0.60 -18.87
N LEU A 431 -23.30 0.49 -19.00
CA LEU A 431 -22.52 1.22 -20.00
C LEU A 431 -21.99 0.20 -21.00
N GLU A 432 -22.74 -0.02 -22.09
CA GLU A 432 -22.49 -1.04 -23.13
C GLU A 432 -21.23 -0.77 -23.97
N ARG A 433 -20.07 -0.81 -23.31
CA ARG A 433 -18.76 -0.55 -23.89
C ARG A 433 -17.74 -1.53 -23.32
N VAL A 434 -17.01 -2.18 -24.22
CA VAL A 434 -15.87 -3.03 -23.86
C VAL A 434 -14.62 -2.17 -23.93
N TYR A 435 -13.98 -2.00 -22.78
CA TYR A 435 -12.78 -1.18 -22.63
C TYR A 435 -11.49 -2.00 -22.69
N PHE A 436 -10.50 -1.43 -23.37
CA PHE A 436 -9.13 -1.89 -23.56
C PHE A 436 -8.17 -0.71 -23.33
N ASP A 437 -8.45 0.09 -22.29
CA ASP A 437 -7.66 1.25 -21.89
C ASP A 437 -6.67 0.91 -20.75
N ALA A 438 -5.76 1.83 -20.41
CA ALA A 438 -4.74 1.60 -19.39
C ALA A 438 -5.29 1.39 -17.96
N ARG A 439 -6.53 1.81 -17.70
CA ARG A 439 -7.26 1.57 -16.45
C ARG A 439 -8.21 0.39 -16.61
N HIS A 440 -9.14 0.43 -17.55
CA HIS A 440 -10.17 -0.59 -17.69
C HIS A 440 -9.82 -1.53 -18.85
N ASN A 441 -9.36 -2.74 -18.52
CA ASN A 441 -8.72 -3.60 -19.51
C ASN A 441 -9.35 -5.01 -19.59
N ASN A 442 -10.07 -5.27 -20.67
CA ASN A 442 -10.68 -6.57 -20.92
C ASN A 442 -9.65 -7.65 -21.31
N ILE A 443 -8.51 -7.32 -21.92
CA ILE A 443 -7.45 -8.32 -22.17
C ILE A 443 -6.81 -8.77 -20.85
N ARG A 444 -6.59 -7.85 -19.89
CA ARG A 444 -6.20 -8.22 -18.52
C ARG A 444 -7.20 -9.20 -17.92
N THR A 445 -8.50 -8.92 -17.99
CA THR A 445 -9.55 -9.83 -17.49
C THR A 445 -9.52 -11.20 -18.20
N ALA A 446 -9.27 -11.22 -19.51
CA ALA A 446 -9.13 -12.45 -20.30
C ALA A 446 -7.95 -13.33 -19.86
N CYS A 447 -6.86 -12.76 -19.32
CA CYS A 447 -5.76 -13.54 -18.74
C CYS A 447 -6.23 -14.40 -17.54
N GLY A 448 -7.01 -13.82 -16.63
CA GLY A 448 -7.59 -14.55 -15.50
C GLY A 448 -8.61 -15.61 -15.97
N LEU A 449 -9.49 -15.24 -16.91
CA LEU A 449 -10.48 -16.16 -17.48
C LEU A 449 -9.83 -17.38 -18.16
N ALA A 450 -8.72 -17.18 -18.88
CA ALA A 450 -7.99 -18.27 -19.51
C ALA A 450 -7.35 -19.22 -18.48
N TYR A 451 -6.66 -18.67 -17.47
CA TYR A 451 -6.02 -19.47 -16.42
C TYR A 451 -7.03 -20.28 -15.60
N PHE A 452 -8.06 -19.61 -15.05
CA PHE A 452 -9.06 -20.27 -14.22
C PHE A 452 -9.98 -21.19 -15.03
N GLY A 453 -10.29 -20.84 -16.29
CA GLY A 453 -10.98 -21.73 -17.22
C GLY A 453 -10.20 -23.02 -17.51
N ALA A 454 -8.88 -22.95 -17.70
CA ALA A 454 -8.04 -24.14 -17.86
C ALA A 454 -7.92 -24.93 -16.54
N ARG A 455 -7.66 -24.23 -15.42
CA ARG A 455 -7.49 -24.82 -14.09
C ARG A 455 -8.73 -25.56 -13.57
N TRP A 456 -9.92 -25.05 -13.85
CA TRP A 456 -11.19 -25.68 -13.45
C TRP A 456 -11.90 -26.45 -14.58
N GLN A 457 -11.30 -26.49 -15.77
CA GLN A 457 -11.90 -27.04 -17.00
C GLN A 457 -13.22 -26.35 -17.45
N ASP A 458 -13.51 -25.15 -16.93
CA ASP A 458 -14.71 -24.37 -17.29
C ASP A 458 -14.57 -23.76 -18.69
N GLN A 459 -15.19 -24.44 -19.66
CA GLN A 459 -15.25 -24.02 -21.06
C GLN A 459 -15.91 -22.65 -21.25
N ARG A 460 -16.83 -22.20 -20.37
CA ARG A 460 -17.44 -20.85 -20.43
C ARG A 460 -16.38 -19.76 -20.28
N LEU A 461 -15.43 -19.94 -19.37
CA LEU A 461 -14.35 -18.98 -19.13
C LEU A 461 -13.32 -18.99 -20.25
N LEU A 462 -12.97 -20.18 -20.78
CA LEU A 462 -12.12 -20.32 -21.96
C LEU A 462 -12.74 -19.70 -23.21
N ASP A 463 -14.05 -19.89 -23.44
CA ASP A 463 -14.80 -19.23 -24.51
C ASP A 463 -14.82 -17.71 -24.35
N ALA A 464 -15.07 -17.21 -23.14
CA ALA A 464 -15.08 -15.78 -22.86
C ALA A 464 -13.69 -15.15 -23.06
N ALA A 465 -12.62 -15.81 -22.63
CA ALA A 465 -11.24 -15.38 -22.87
C ALA A 465 -10.94 -15.28 -24.37
N ARG A 466 -11.20 -16.35 -25.13
CA ARG A 466 -11.03 -16.39 -26.60
C ARG A 466 -11.85 -15.32 -27.31
N ARG A 467 -13.13 -15.15 -26.96
CA ARG A 467 -14.06 -14.15 -27.50
C ARG A 467 -13.58 -12.71 -27.23
N THR A 468 -12.98 -12.46 -26.07
CA THR A 468 -12.43 -11.14 -25.69
C THR A 468 -11.21 -10.79 -26.52
N VAL A 469 -10.27 -11.72 -26.71
CA VAL A 469 -9.08 -11.48 -27.53
C VAL A 469 -9.43 -11.41 -29.02
N ASN A 470 -10.38 -12.24 -29.50
CA ASN A 470 -10.93 -12.14 -30.86
C ASN A 470 -11.49 -10.75 -31.16
N LEU A 471 -12.18 -10.12 -30.20
CA LEU A 471 -12.71 -8.77 -30.38
C LEU A 471 -11.59 -7.75 -30.61
N TYR A 472 -10.56 -7.71 -29.75
CA TYR A 472 -9.44 -6.78 -29.92
C TYR A 472 -8.60 -7.05 -31.18
N LEU A 473 -8.43 -8.32 -31.56
CA LEU A 473 -7.78 -8.68 -32.83
C LEU A 473 -8.61 -8.26 -34.06
N ALA A 474 -9.95 -8.24 -33.95
CA ALA A 474 -10.86 -7.72 -34.96
C ALA A 474 -10.99 -6.17 -34.97
N ALA A 475 -10.28 -5.47 -34.09
CA ALA A 475 -10.22 -4.01 -34.13
C ALA A 475 -9.59 -3.49 -35.43
N PRO A 476 -10.06 -2.35 -35.98
CA PRO A 476 -9.41 -1.70 -37.11
C PRO A 476 -8.02 -1.20 -36.70
N GLU A 477 -7.09 -1.27 -37.64
CA GLU A 477 -5.69 -0.90 -37.45
C GLU A 477 -5.37 0.27 -38.39
N THR A 478 -4.67 1.31 -37.91
CA THR A 478 -4.18 2.38 -38.79
C THR A 478 -3.02 1.87 -39.65
N ALA A 479 -2.65 2.60 -40.71
CA ALA A 479 -1.48 2.25 -41.52
C ALA A 479 -0.17 2.11 -40.71
N ASP A 480 -0.08 2.81 -39.58
CA ASP A 480 1.07 2.80 -38.67
C ASP A 480 1.06 1.63 -37.67
N GLY A 481 -0.07 0.92 -37.50
CA GLY A 481 -0.24 -0.14 -36.50
C GLY A 481 -1.00 0.26 -35.22
N MET A 482 -1.55 1.47 -35.13
CA MET A 482 -2.34 1.89 -33.95
C MET A 482 -3.73 1.24 -33.95
N ARG A 483 -4.23 0.85 -32.78
CA ARG A 483 -5.54 0.20 -32.58
C ARG A 483 -6.39 0.93 -31.52
N PRO A 484 -7.72 0.98 -31.68
CA PRO A 484 -8.64 1.67 -30.77
C PRO A 484 -8.79 0.98 -29.42
N ALA A 485 -8.99 1.76 -28.36
CA ALA A 485 -9.10 1.29 -26.98
C ALA A 485 -10.53 0.96 -26.51
N VAL A 486 -11.60 1.35 -27.23
CA VAL A 486 -12.99 1.13 -26.77
C VAL A 486 -13.89 0.64 -27.89
N PHE A 487 -14.69 -0.40 -27.62
CA PHE A 487 -15.73 -0.91 -28.51
C PHE A 487 -17.14 -0.61 -27.96
N SER A 488 -17.99 0.00 -28.77
CA SER A 488 -19.37 0.39 -28.45
C SER A 488 -20.35 -0.70 -28.89
N ILE A 489 -21.17 -1.23 -27.97
CA ILE A 489 -22.16 -2.27 -28.25
C ILE A 489 -23.56 -1.65 -28.32
N GLY A 490 -24.15 -1.62 -29.51
CA GLY A 490 -25.51 -1.17 -29.78
C GLY A 490 -25.92 -1.53 -31.21
N SER A 491 -27.08 -1.07 -31.67
CA SER A 491 -27.61 -1.39 -33.02
C SER A 491 -26.71 -0.95 -34.19
N ARG A 492 -25.68 -0.13 -33.93
CA ARG A 492 -24.55 0.08 -34.83
C ARG A 492 -23.23 -0.02 -34.06
N PRO A 493 -22.63 -1.22 -33.93
CA PRO A 493 -21.38 -1.39 -33.19
C PRO A 493 -20.22 -0.66 -33.88
N GLY A 494 -19.28 -0.16 -33.09
CA GLY A 494 -18.18 0.66 -33.59
C GLY A 494 -17.06 0.89 -32.59
N TRP A 495 -15.90 1.29 -33.09
CA TRP A 495 -14.69 1.52 -32.30
C TRP A 495 -14.41 3.01 -32.07
N LEU A 496 -13.85 3.32 -30.90
CA LEU A 496 -13.41 4.66 -30.48
C LEU A 496 -11.95 4.59 -30.03
N ASN A 497 -11.15 5.61 -30.40
CA ASN A 497 -9.69 5.48 -30.48
C ASN A 497 -8.99 5.38 -29.10
N GLY A 498 -9.47 6.11 -28.08
CA GLY A 498 -8.86 6.12 -26.74
C GLY A 498 -9.84 6.47 -25.63
N ALA A 499 -9.36 6.54 -24.40
CA ALA A 499 -10.13 7.00 -23.24
C ALA A 499 -9.34 7.98 -22.35
N ASP A 500 -10.06 8.83 -21.59
CA ASP A 500 -9.54 9.60 -20.48
C ASP A 500 -10.34 9.27 -19.22
N GLY A 501 -9.89 8.22 -18.52
CA GLY A 501 -10.70 7.58 -17.48
C GLY A 501 -11.95 6.98 -18.12
N TRP A 502 -13.10 7.60 -17.87
CA TRP A 502 -14.37 7.14 -18.45
C TRP A 502 -14.72 7.81 -19.77
N ALA A 503 -14.31 9.06 -20.01
CA ALA A 503 -14.64 9.78 -21.23
C ALA A 503 -13.91 9.18 -22.44
N THR A 504 -14.62 8.96 -23.55
CA THR A 504 -13.98 8.47 -24.78
C THR A 504 -13.25 9.58 -25.54
N SER A 505 -12.29 9.20 -26.39
CA SER A 505 -11.43 10.12 -27.15
C SER A 505 -11.33 9.74 -28.63
N GLU A 506 -11.22 10.76 -29.49
CA GLU A 506 -10.86 10.59 -30.91
C GLU A 506 -9.35 10.40 -31.14
N ALA A 507 -8.53 10.63 -30.12
CA ALA A 507 -7.09 10.40 -30.13
C ALA A 507 -6.74 9.08 -29.41
N PHE A 508 -5.70 8.39 -29.87
CA PHE A 508 -5.22 7.14 -29.26
C PHE A 508 -4.43 7.45 -27.98
N GLY A 509 -4.77 6.81 -26.85
CA GLY A 509 -3.97 6.88 -25.64
C GLY A 509 -2.68 6.08 -25.79
N VAL A 510 -1.53 6.72 -25.57
CA VAL A 510 -0.23 6.02 -25.68
C VAL A 510 -0.08 4.96 -24.59
N ALA A 511 -0.58 5.25 -23.39
CA ALA A 511 -0.68 4.27 -22.31
C ALA A 511 -1.71 3.16 -22.61
N ASP A 512 -2.82 3.48 -23.28
CA ASP A 512 -3.87 2.49 -23.64
C ASP A 512 -3.33 1.45 -24.62
N LEU A 513 -2.64 1.92 -25.67
CA LEU A 513 -1.92 1.08 -26.64
C LEU A 513 -0.88 0.20 -25.95
N ALA A 514 -0.08 0.76 -25.04
CA ALA A 514 1.03 0.07 -24.41
C ALA A 514 0.59 -0.95 -23.35
N ASP A 515 -0.34 -0.62 -22.45
CA ASP A 515 -0.78 -1.56 -21.40
C ASP A 515 -1.64 -2.68 -22.01
N THR A 516 -2.51 -2.38 -23.00
CA THR A 516 -3.22 -3.45 -23.74
C THR A 516 -2.26 -4.31 -24.56
N GLY A 517 -1.22 -3.72 -25.18
CA GLY A 517 -0.15 -4.48 -25.82
C GLY A 517 0.57 -5.42 -24.84
N TYR A 518 0.86 -4.94 -23.62
CA TYR A 518 1.48 -5.73 -22.55
C TYR A 518 0.55 -6.86 -22.08
N TRP A 519 -0.73 -6.60 -21.79
CA TRP A 519 -1.66 -7.65 -21.37
C TRP A 519 -1.95 -8.66 -22.47
N LEU A 520 -1.94 -8.24 -23.74
CA LEU A 520 -2.04 -9.16 -24.89
C LEU A 520 -0.80 -10.06 -25.00
N LEU A 521 0.39 -9.52 -24.76
CA LEU A 521 1.63 -10.32 -24.64
C LEU A 521 1.53 -11.33 -23.49
N GLN A 522 1.09 -10.90 -22.30
CA GLN A 522 0.88 -11.80 -21.16
C GLN A 522 -0.15 -12.90 -21.46
N TYR A 523 -1.23 -12.59 -22.18
CA TYR A 523 -2.20 -13.58 -22.65
C TYR A 523 -1.54 -14.63 -23.57
N GLY A 524 -0.75 -14.19 -24.55
CA GLY A 524 -0.01 -15.10 -25.44
C GLY A 524 0.99 -16.00 -24.69
N MET A 525 1.62 -15.47 -23.63
CA MET A 525 2.56 -16.21 -22.78
C MET A 525 1.88 -17.04 -21.67
N LEU A 526 0.55 -16.93 -21.49
CA LEU A 526 -0.17 -17.74 -20.51
C LEU A 526 -0.24 -19.23 -20.91
N GLY A 527 -0.44 -19.53 -22.20
CA GLY A 527 -0.19 -20.83 -22.83
C GLY A 527 -1.07 -22.00 -22.37
N GLY A 528 -1.76 -22.65 -23.31
CA GLY A 528 -2.52 -23.87 -23.06
C GLY A 528 -3.19 -24.42 -24.32
N GLU A 529 -3.50 -25.72 -24.34
CA GLU A 529 -4.26 -26.32 -25.43
C GLU A 529 -5.67 -25.71 -25.52
N GLY A 530 -6.06 -25.25 -26.72
CA GLY A 530 -7.35 -24.59 -26.97
C GLY A 530 -7.38 -23.07 -26.78
N ALA A 531 -6.34 -22.46 -26.19
CA ALA A 531 -6.24 -21.01 -26.03
C ALA A 531 -5.85 -20.30 -27.33
N ALA A 532 -6.81 -20.12 -28.25
CA ALA A 532 -6.66 -19.22 -29.40
C ALA A 532 -6.81 -17.74 -28.97
N PRO A 533 -6.14 -16.78 -29.63
CA PRO A 533 -5.18 -16.88 -30.74
C PRO A 533 -3.84 -17.55 -30.37
N SER A 534 -3.07 -17.99 -31.38
CA SER A 534 -1.71 -18.51 -31.17
C SER A 534 -0.72 -17.43 -30.74
N ALA A 535 0.36 -17.84 -30.06
CA ALA A 535 1.43 -16.96 -29.61
C ALA A 535 2.03 -16.12 -30.76
N ASP A 536 2.27 -16.72 -31.94
CA ASP A 536 2.80 -16.00 -33.11
C ASP A 536 1.87 -14.86 -33.57
N GLN A 537 0.55 -15.08 -33.51
CA GLN A 537 -0.45 -14.07 -33.88
C GLN A 537 -0.48 -12.94 -32.85
N VAL A 538 -0.35 -13.25 -31.56
CA VAL A 538 -0.18 -12.26 -30.49
C VAL A 538 1.09 -11.45 -30.70
N LEU A 539 2.24 -12.10 -30.87
CA LEU A 539 3.54 -11.45 -31.06
C LEU A 539 3.55 -10.55 -32.30
N THR A 540 2.90 -10.97 -33.39
CA THR A 540 2.76 -10.16 -34.61
C THR A 540 1.99 -8.85 -34.34
N VAL A 541 0.92 -8.87 -33.55
CA VAL A 541 0.14 -7.67 -33.23
C VAL A 541 0.84 -6.81 -32.18
N CYS A 542 1.39 -7.41 -31.12
CA CYS A 542 2.16 -6.67 -30.12
C CYS A 542 3.41 -6.00 -30.73
N GLY A 543 4.11 -6.68 -31.65
CA GLY A 543 5.23 -6.12 -32.41
C GLY A 543 4.86 -4.88 -33.21
N LYS A 544 3.75 -4.92 -33.97
CA LYS A 544 3.22 -3.74 -34.69
C LYS A 544 2.91 -2.55 -33.77
N ILE A 545 2.27 -2.81 -32.62
CA ILE A 545 1.95 -1.75 -31.65
C ILE A 545 3.25 -1.16 -31.07
N ALA A 546 4.22 -2.01 -30.73
CA ALA A 546 5.52 -1.58 -30.21
C ALA A 546 6.34 -0.79 -31.24
N GLU A 547 6.35 -1.20 -32.51
CA GLU A 547 6.91 -0.43 -33.63
C GLU A 547 6.22 0.92 -33.82
N SER A 548 4.88 0.95 -33.78
CA SER A 548 4.09 2.19 -33.92
C SER A 548 4.38 3.19 -32.80
N ILE A 549 4.66 2.69 -31.60
CA ILE A 549 5.08 3.47 -30.44
C ILE A 549 6.53 3.95 -30.66
N LEU A 550 7.49 3.06 -30.94
CA LEU A 550 8.90 3.39 -31.15
C LEU A 550 9.10 4.48 -32.22
N LYS A 551 8.40 4.38 -33.35
CA LYS A 551 8.43 5.38 -34.46
C LYS A 551 7.89 6.76 -34.08
N LYS A 552 7.31 6.91 -32.88
CA LYS A 552 6.72 8.15 -32.35
C LYS A 552 7.37 8.59 -31.01
N GLN A 553 8.53 8.02 -30.67
CA GLN A 553 9.36 8.47 -29.56
C GLN A 553 10.05 9.79 -29.89
N THR A 554 10.21 10.71 -28.94
CA THR A 554 11.01 11.94 -29.15
C THR A 554 12.52 11.66 -29.12
N ASP A 555 13.32 12.62 -29.58
CA ASP A 555 14.78 12.52 -29.49
C ASP A 555 15.31 12.51 -28.05
N ALA A 556 14.62 13.16 -27.12
CA ALA A 556 14.85 13.04 -25.69
C ALA A 556 14.35 11.70 -25.08
N GLY A 557 13.59 10.88 -25.83
CA GLY A 557 13.17 9.54 -25.39
C GLY A 557 11.77 9.44 -24.76
N PHE A 558 11.04 10.55 -24.66
CA PHE A 558 9.74 10.60 -23.98
C PHE A 558 8.54 10.50 -24.95
N TYR A 559 7.33 10.42 -24.37
CA TYR A 559 6.07 10.34 -25.11
C TYR A 559 5.05 11.41 -24.71
N ARG A 560 4.25 11.81 -25.71
CA ARG A 560 3.02 12.60 -25.53
C ARG A 560 1.93 11.74 -24.86
N ARG A 561 0.93 12.37 -24.23
CA ARG A 561 -0.20 11.62 -23.63
C ARG A 561 -1.05 10.88 -24.68
N TYR A 562 -1.24 11.49 -25.85
CA TYR A 562 -2.10 10.99 -26.93
C TYR A 562 -1.42 11.12 -28.29
N PHE A 563 -1.74 10.22 -29.22
CA PHE A 563 -1.46 10.35 -30.65
C PHE A 563 -2.73 10.77 -31.42
N PRO A 564 -2.65 11.70 -32.39
CA PRO A 564 -3.83 12.19 -33.11
C PRO A 564 -4.49 11.10 -33.96
N GLY A 565 -5.82 11.17 -34.09
CA GLY A 565 -6.63 10.20 -34.84
C GLY A 565 -6.69 10.42 -36.36
N SER A 566 -6.01 11.42 -36.90
CA SER A 566 -5.99 11.76 -38.34
C SER A 566 -4.58 12.12 -38.81
N THR A 567 -4.31 11.91 -40.10
CA THR A 567 -3.03 12.19 -40.77
C THR A 567 -2.73 13.68 -40.99
N ALA A 568 -3.43 14.57 -40.28
CA ALA A 568 -3.15 15.99 -40.24
C ALA A 568 -2.00 16.27 -39.24
N GLU A 569 -0.82 15.74 -39.55
CA GLU A 569 0.38 16.02 -38.77
C GLU A 569 0.67 17.53 -38.80
N ARG A 570 0.91 18.12 -37.63
CA ARG A 570 1.90 19.19 -37.53
C ARG A 570 3.25 18.48 -37.43
N PRO A 571 4.17 18.68 -38.38
CA PRO A 571 5.51 18.11 -38.29
C PRO A 571 6.22 18.54 -37.00
N LEU A 572 7.18 17.73 -36.56
CA LEU A 572 8.10 18.07 -35.47
C LEU A 572 9.34 18.85 -35.98
N ASP A 573 9.31 19.26 -37.25
CA ASP A 573 10.44 19.77 -38.05
C ASP A 573 10.86 21.21 -37.71
N SER A 574 10.87 21.59 -36.42
CA SER A 574 11.53 22.80 -35.94
C SER A 574 11.89 22.78 -34.44
N ALA A 575 12.05 21.61 -33.82
CA ALA A 575 12.61 21.49 -32.47
C ALA A 575 14.14 21.68 -32.49
N SER A 576 14.60 22.90 -32.80
CA SER A 576 16.00 23.31 -32.66
C SER A 576 16.45 23.27 -31.18
N GLU A 577 17.75 23.11 -30.95
CA GLU A 577 18.40 22.76 -29.66
C GLU A 577 18.23 23.75 -28.48
N ASP A 578 17.34 24.75 -28.59
CA ASP A 578 17.02 25.73 -27.55
C ASP A 578 15.78 25.29 -26.73
N MET A 579 16.01 24.40 -25.76
CA MET A 579 14.99 23.69 -24.96
C MET A 579 14.20 24.60 -23.99
N SER A 580 13.34 25.46 -24.52
CA SER A 580 12.46 26.35 -23.75
C SER A 580 11.20 25.65 -23.18
N THR A 581 10.62 26.22 -22.14
CA THR A 581 9.58 25.63 -21.25
C THR A 581 8.18 25.39 -21.87
N LEU A 582 8.07 25.39 -23.21
CA LEU A 582 6.82 25.11 -23.92
C LEU A 582 6.65 23.63 -24.28
N GLU A 583 7.71 22.93 -24.70
CA GLU A 583 7.65 21.50 -25.06
C GLU A 583 7.44 20.60 -23.84
N GLN A 584 8.00 20.98 -22.68
CA GLN A 584 7.76 20.33 -21.38
C GLN A 584 6.28 20.22 -21.00
N ARG A 585 5.38 20.98 -21.65
CA ARG A 585 3.92 20.95 -21.44
C ARG A 585 3.21 19.79 -22.17
N TRP A 586 3.95 18.98 -22.93
CA TRP A 586 3.43 17.87 -23.74
C TRP A 586 3.88 16.47 -23.26
N PHE A 587 4.91 16.39 -22.42
CA PHE A 587 5.47 15.13 -21.91
C PHE A 587 4.56 14.47 -20.86
N SER A 588 4.09 13.23 -21.08
CA SER A 588 3.39 12.46 -20.04
C SER A 588 4.27 11.33 -19.50
N VAL A 589 4.53 11.38 -18.18
CA VAL A 589 5.22 10.32 -17.44
C VAL A 589 4.50 8.98 -17.61
N ASN A 590 3.17 8.97 -17.51
CA ASN A 590 2.35 7.76 -17.60
C ASN A 590 2.45 7.11 -18.99
N ALA A 591 2.36 7.91 -20.06
CA ALA A 591 2.56 7.43 -21.42
C ALA A 591 3.97 6.87 -21.62
N THR A 592 4.98 7.56 -21.07
CA THR A 592 6.40 7.22 -21.27
C THR A 592 6.79 5.93 -20.53
N ALA A 593 6.35 5.79 -19.28
CA ALA A 593 6.57 4.58 -18.48
C ALA A 593 5.82 3.37 -19.08
N ALA A 594 4.55 3.54 -19.50
CA ALA A 594 3.79 2.47 -20.16
C ALA A 594 4.45 2.01 -21.48
N ALA A 595 4.77 2.95 -22.37
CA ALA A 595 5.43 2.68 -23.65
C ALA A 595 6.79 1.99 -23.46
N GLY A 596 7.62 2.53 -22.56
CA GLY A 596 8.91 1.94 -22.21
C GLY A 596 8.78 0.51 -21.71
N ARG A 597 7.91 0.29 -20.70
CA ARG A 597 7.65 -1.03 -20.10
C ARG A 597 7.19 -2.05 -21.13
N PHE A 598 6.29 -1.67 -22.03
CA PHE A 598 5.80 -2.56 -23.08
C PHE A 598 6.89 -2.91 -24.10
N MET A 599 7.70 -1.94 -24.55
CA MET A 599 8.85 -2.21 -25.42
C MET A 599 9.90 -3.11 -24.73
N ALA A 600 10.14 -2.91 -23.43
CA ALA A 600 11.04 -3.75 -22.64
C ALA A 600 10.52 -5.19 -22.52
N ALA A 601 9.23 -5.38 -22.22
CA ALA A 601 8.60 -6.70 -22.14
C ALA A 601 8.61 -7.42 -23.51
N MET A 602 8.36 -6.70 -24.61
CA MET A 602 8.49 -7.25 -25.96
C MET A 602 9.92 -7.69 -26.25
N ALA A 603 10.92 -6.85 -25.93
CA ALA A 603 12.34 -7.19 -26.10
C ALA A 603 12.76 -8.39 -25.22
N GLN A 604 12.19 -8.54 -24.03
CA GLN A 604 12.42 -9.69 -23.15
C GLN A 604 11.96 -11.02 -23.76
N VAL A 605 10.85 -11.01 -24.50
CA VAL A 605 10.26 -12.21 -25.12
C VAL A 605 10.84 -12.49 -26.52
N THR A 606 11.18 -11.46 -27.29
CA THR A 606 11.62 -11.59 -28.70
C THR A 606 13.12 -11.46 -28.92
N GLY A 607 13.86 -10.89 -27.96
CA GLY A 607 15.26 -10.52 -28.14
C GLY A 607 15.48 -9.24 -28.98
N ASP A 608 14.42 -8.51 -29.35
CA ASP A 608 14.52 -7.32 -30.21
C ASP A 608 15.33 -6.18 -29.57
N GLN A 609 16.49 -5.91 -30.17
CA GLN A 609 17.44 -4.89 -29.70
C GLN A 609 17.00 -3.45 -30.03
N HIS A 610 16.16 -3.24 -31.04
CA HIS A 610 15.60 -1.92 -31.37
C HIS A 610 14.54 -1.51 -30.35
N LEU A 611 13.65 -2.44 -29.96
CA LEU A 611 12.69 -2.23 -28.88
C LEU A 611 13.40 -2.05 -27.53
N LEU A 612 14.45 -2.83 -27.25
CA LEU A 612 15.27 -2.65 -26.04
C LEU A 612 15.92 -1.25 -26.01
N ALA A 613 16.53 -0.80 -27.11
CA ALA A 613 17.14 0.53 -27.19
C ALA A 613 16.12 1.65 -26.96
N GLY A 614 14.91 1.54 -27.55
CA GLY A 614 13.81 2.47 -27.31
C GLY A 614 13.33 2.49 -25.85
N ALA A 615 13.22 1.31 -25.22
CA ALA A 615 12.90 1.19 -23.80
C ALA A 615 13.97 1.82 -22.91
N MET A 616 15.25 1.51 -23.13
CA MET A 616 16.36 2.16 -22.42
C MET A 616 16.36 3.68 -22.59
N LYS A 617 15.97 4.20 -23.77
CA LYS A 617 15.82 5.64 -24.03
C LYS A 617 14.69 6.26 -23.19
N THR A 618 13.55 5.57 -22.99
CA THR A 618 12.52 6.03 -22.02
C THR A 618 13.01 6.00 -20.58
N ALA A 619 13.80 4.98 -20.22
CA ALA A 619 14.30 4.82 -18.85
C ALA A 619 15.34 5.89 -18.49
N ARG A 620 16.24 6.26 -19.41
CA ARG A 620 17.14 7.44 -19.23
C ARG A 620 16.33 8.69 -18.91
N PHE A 621 15.34 9.03 -19.75
CA PHE A 621 14.50 10.20 -19.51
C PHE A 621 13.81 10.19 -18.13
N ILE A 622 13.33 9.03 -17.67
CA ILE A 622 12.71 8.90 -16.33
C ILE A 622 13.76 9.09 -15.21
N ALA A 623 14.95 8.49 -15.34
CA ALA A 623 16.04 8.65 -14.38
C ALA A 623 16.58 10.09 -14.32
N ASP A 624 16.65 10.76 -15.46
CA ASP A 624 17.26 12.10 -15.60
C ASP A 624 16.28 13.24 -15.30
N GLN A 625 14.98 13.06 -15.52
CA GLN A 625 13.98 14.16 -15.50
C GLN A 625 12.78 13.94 -14.57
N VAL A 626 12.54 12.71 -14.09
CA VAL A 626 11.34 12.40 -13.28
C VAL A 626 11.71 11.99 -11.86
N LEU A 627 12.64 11.04 -11.71
CA LEU A 627 13.08 10.52 -10.42
C LEU A 627 13.71 11.59 -9.50
N PRO A 628 14.60 12.50 -9.96
CA PRO A 628 15.24 13.49 -9.07
C PRO A 628 14.24 14.53 -8.51
N GLU A 629 13.11 14.69 -9.17
CA GLU A 629 12.01 15.58 -8.76
C GLU A 629 10.81 14.83 -8.15
N HIS A 630 10.87 13.50 -8.07
CA HIS A 630 9.76 12.62 -7.64
C HIS A 630 8.41 12.95 -8.31
N ASN A 631 8.44 13.39 -9.58
CA ASN A 631 7.30 13.99 -10.28
C ASN A 631 6.42 12.93 -10.97
N TRP A 632 5.80 12.06 -10.19
CA TRP A 632 4.98 10.95 -10.69
C TRP A 632 3.54 11.37 -11.06
N SER A 633 3.36 12.60 -11.54
CA SER A 633 2.06 13.28 -11.68
C SER A 633 1.20 12.75 -12.83
N GLY A 634 1.81 12.07 -13.82
CA GLY A 634 1.15 11.46 -14.99
C GLY A 634 0.59 12.45 -16.03
N GLN A 635 0.30 13.68 -15.63
CA GLN A 635 -0.14 14.79 -16.47
C GLN A 635 0.99 15.32 -17.36
N SER A 636 0.66 16.21 -18.31
CA SER A 636 1.62 16.71 -19.28
C SER A 636 2.34 18.00 -18.89
N THR A 637 2.05 18.59 -17.73
CA THR A 637 2.73 19.79 -17.22
C THR A 637 2.89 19.63 -15.71
N PRO A 638 4.10 19.81 -15.15
CA PRO A 638 4.28 19.84 -13.71
C PRO A 638 3.44 20.96 -13.09
N ILE A 639 2.69 20.64 -12.04
CA ILE A 639 2.08 21.62 -11.14
C ILE A 639 2.85 21.50 -9.83
N ASP A 640 3.54 22.57 -9.47
CA ASP A 640 4.28 22.65 -8.22
C ASP A 640 3.32 23.05 -7.11
N TYR A 641 3.26 22.22 -6.07
CA TYR A 641 2.45 22.43 -4.89
C TYR A 641 3.25 23.15 -3.81
N TYR A 642 2.62 23.52 -2.69
CA TYR A 642 3.27 24.25 -1.62
C TYR A 642 4.51 23.48 -1.12
N GLY A 643 5.64 24.18 -1.00
CA GLY A 643 6.94 23.56 -0.67
C GLY A 643 7.64 22.85 -1.84
N GLY A 644 7.16 22.98 -3.08
CA GLY A 644 7.75 22.30 -4.24
C GLY A 644 7.37 20.82 -4.35
N LEU A 645 6.45 20.33 -3.50
CA LEU A 645 5.86 18.99 -3.60
C LEU A 645 5.29 18.78 -5.00
N LYS A 646 5.47 17.58 -5.56
CA LYS A 646 4.88 17.19 -6.85
C LYS A 646 3.72 16.23 -6.65
N ARG A 647 2.73 16.25 -7.56
CA ARG A 647 1.68 15.22 -7.61
C ARG A 647 2.32 13.87 -7.97
N GLN A 648 1.86 12.80 -7.33
CA GLN A 648 2.35 11.46 -7.54
C GLN A 648 1.18 10.45 -7.63
N ASN A 649 1.35 9.41 -8.44
CA ASN A 649 0.34 8.37 -8.64
C ASN A 649 0.98 6.98 -8.74
N CYS A 650 0.48 6.03 -7.96
CA CYS A 650 1.00 4.66 -7.89
C CYS A 650 0.93 3.93 -9.25
N SER A 651 -0.06 4.26 -10.10
CA SER A 651 -0.16 3.69 -11.44
C SER A 651 1.00 4.11 -12.36
N VAL A 652 1.66 5.23 -12.07
CA VAL A 652 2.81 5.73 -12.84
C VAL A 652 4.12 5.15 -12.28
N ILE A 653 4.24 5.14 -10.94
CA ILE A 653 5.43 4.63 -10.24
C ILE A 653 5.61 3.12 -10.51
N TYR A 654 4.53 2.31 -10.48
CA TYR A 654 4.64 0.86 -10.78
C TYR A 654 5.11 0.60 -12.22
N LEU A 655 4.61 1.37 -13.21
CA LEU A 655 5.03 1.22 -14.61
C LEU A 655 6.52 1.54 -14.78
N ALA A 656 7.02 2.57 -14.10
CA ALA A 656 8.43 2.94 -14.12
C ALA A 656 9.30 1.90 -13.40
N ALA A 657 8.89 1.43 -12.21
CA ALA A 657 9.60 0.36 -11.50
C ALA A 657 9.66 -0.95 -12.31
N ASP A 658 8.59 -1.34 -13.01
CA ASP A 658 8.57 -2.55 -13.85
C ASP A 658 9.43 -2.41 -15.10
N LEU A 659 9.45 -1.23 -15.74
CA LEU A 659 10.37 -0.90 -16.84
C LEU A 659 11.85 -1.08 -16.42
N PHE A 660 12.25 -0.48 -15.30
CA PHE A 660 13.62 -0.56 -14.82
C PHE A 660 13.99 -1.99 -14.38
N ARG A 661 13.05 -2.73 -13.78
CA ARG A 661 13.21 -4.16 -13.47
C ARG A 661 13.52 -4.99 -14.71
N ILE A 662 12.72 -4.84 -15.77
CA ILE A 662 12.88 -5.62 -17.01
C ILE A 662 14.20 -5.26 -17.70
N ILE A 663 14.57 -3.97 -17.80
CA ILE A 663 15.87 -3.58 -18.36
C ILE A 663 17.03 -4.12 -17.50
N ALA A 664 16.97 -4.01 -16.17
CA ALA A 664 18.00 -4.57 -15.28
C ALA A 664 18.12 -6.10 -15.43
N GLN A 665 17.01 -6.81 -15.61
CA GLN A 665 16.98 -8.25 -15.83
C GLN A 665 17.56 -8.67 -17.20
N ILE A 666 17.37 -7.86 -18.26
CA ILE A 666 17.92 -8.12 -19.60
C ILE A 666 19.42 -7.78 -19.66
N THR A 667 19.82 -6.64 -19.08
CA THR A 667 21.17 -6.06 -19.26
C THR A 667 22.18 -6.48 -18.18
N GLY A 668 21.71 -6.76 -16.96
CA GLY A 668 22.57 -6.95 -15.79
C GLY A 668 23.27 -5.68 -15.28
N GLU A 669 23.04 -4.50 -15.88
CA GLU A 669 23.70 -3.26 -15.48
C GLU A 669 23.14 -2.74 -14.15
N LYS A 670 24.01 -2.58 -13.14
CA LYS A 670 23.61 -2.15 -11.79
C LYS A 670 22.90 -0.78 -11.75
N GLY A 671 23.19 0.13 -12.69
CA GLY A 671 22.56 1.45 -12.75
C GLY A 671 21.03 1.39 -12.88
N TRP A 672 20.50 0.47 -13.71
CA TRP A 672 19.05 0.24 -13.82
C TRP A 672 18.46 -0.38 -12.55
N LEU A 673 19.20 -1.28 -11.90
CA LEU A 673 18.79 -1.88 -10.64
C LEU A 673 18.68 -0.82 -9.53
N ASP A 674 19.75 -0.07 -9.29
CA ASP A 674 19.80 0.97 -8.24
C ASP A 674 18.71 2.04 -8.46
N SER A 675 18.51 2.46 -9.72
CA SER A 675 17.48 3.44 -10.09
C SER A 675 16.07 2.87 -9.99
N GLY A 676 15.85 1.61 -10.37
CA GLY A 676 14.56 0.94 -10.23
C GLY A 676 14.16 0.72 -8.77
N ILE A 677 15.11 0.42 -7.88
CA ILE A 677 14.85 0.35 -6.44
C ILE A 677 14.54 1.73 -5.88
N ALA A 678 15.22 2.80 -6.32
CA ALA A 678 14.86 4.16 -5.94
C ALA A 678 13.41 4.54 -6.33
N ILE A 679 12.91 4.05 -7.47
CA ILE A 679 11.50 4.20 -7.88
C ILE A 679 10.56 3.34 -7.01
N LEU A 680 10.99 2.15 -6.56
CA LEU A 680 10.25 1.36 -5.56
C LEU A 680 10.19 2.06 -4.20
N ASP A 681 11.26 2.70 -3.76
CA ASP A 681 11.31 3.38 -2.46
C ASP A 681 10.28 4.54 -2.39
N ASP A 682 9.89 5.14 -3.52
CA ASP A 682 8.71 6.03 -3.62
C ASP A 682 7.38 5.26 -3.55
N LEU A 683 7.26 4.12 -4.24
CA LEU A 683 6.03 3.32 -4.28
C LEU A 683 5.66 2.78 -2.89
N LEU A 684 6.65 2.29 -2.14
CA LEU A 684 6.46 1.58 -0.89
C LEU A 684 5.94 2.46 0.26
N LEU A 685 6.08 3.79 0.16
CA LEU A 685 5.47 4.75 1.10
C LEU A 685 3.95 4.86 0.94
N TYR A 686 3.37 4.34 -0.15
CA TYR A 686 1.92 4.23 -0.34
C TYR A 686 1.30 2.93 0.20
N GLN A 687 2.09 1.98 0.71
CA GLN A 687 1.56 0.74 1.26
C GLN A 687 0.92 0.97 2.64
N GLN A 688 -0.28 0.43 2.85
CA GLN A 688 -1.03 0.48 4.10
C GLN A 688 -0.46 -0.54 5.09
N LEU A 689 0.17 -0.10 6.19
CA LEU A 689 0.67 -1.00 7.25
C LEU A 689 -0.24 -1.06 8.50
N TRP A 690 -1.47 -0.58 8.35
CA TRP A 690 -2.58 -0.63 9.31
C TRP A 690 -3.87 -0.22 8.58
N THR A 691 -5.00 -0.24 9.29
CA THR A 691 -6.24 0.44 8.90
C THR A 691 -6.67 1.39 10.03
N PRO A 692 -6.94 2.68 9.75
CA PRO A 692 -7.58 3.59 10.70
C PRO A 692 -8.99 3.12 11.08
N SER A 693 -9.29 3.00 12.37
CA SER A 693 -10.53 2.42 12.91
C SER A 693 -11.77 3.33 12.85
N TYR A 694 -11.82 4.24 11.87
CA TYR A 694 -13.04 4.87 11.35
C TYR A 694 -13.38 4.39 9.92
N LEU A 695 -12.56 3.51 9.36
CA LEU A 695 -12.79 2.83 8.09
C LEU A 695 -13.43 1.47 8.34
N LEU A 696 -14.57 1.24 7.73
CA LEU A 696 -15.41 0.04 7.80
C LEU A 696 -14.83 -1.20 7.08
N VAL A 697 -13.62 -1.11 6.52
CA VAL A 697 -12.95 -2.21 5.79
C VAL A 697 -11.45 -2.26 6.14
N ASP A 698 -10.97 -3.42 6.63
CA ASP A 698 -9.53 -3.63 6.82
C ASP A 698 -8.79 -3.78 5.48
N GLY A 699 -8.06 -2.73 5.10
CA GLY A 699 -7.21 -2.66 3.92
C GLY A 699 -5.75 -3.07 4.13
N THR A 700 -5.37 -3.46 5.34
CA THR A 700 -3.96 -3.66 5.74
C THR A 700 -3.22 -4.57 4.76
N GLY A 701 -2.11 -4.06 4.22
CA GLY A 701 -1.31 -4.68 3.16
C GLY A 701 -1.48 -4.05 1.77
N GLY A 702 -2.60 -3.38 1.50
CA GLY A 702 -2.92 -2.79 0.20
C GLY A 702 -2.19 -1.48 -0.11
N PHE A 703 -2.56 -0.82 -1.22
CA PHE A 703 -1.99 0.46 -1.65
C PHE A 703 -3.05 1.51 -1.95
N GLY A 704 -2.75 2.77 -1.66
CA GLY A 704 -3.54 3.92 -2.12
C GLY A 704 -3.30 4.23 -3.59
N ALA A 705 -4.08 5.18 -4.15
CA ALA A 705 -3.93 5.58 -5.56
C ALA A 705 -2.87 6.69 -5.77
N SER A 706 -2.85 7.71 -4.92
CA SER A 706 -2.04 8.93 -5.12
C SER A 706 -1.85 9.73 -3.81
N ASN A 707 -0.97 10.73 -3.83
CA ASN A 707 -0.93 11.80 -2.81
C ASN A 707 -1.97 12.92 -3.05
N SER A 708 -2.85 12.75 -4.05
CA SER A 708 -3.82 13.75 -4.50
C SER A 708 -5.28 13.41 -4.21
N GLU A 709 -5.54 12.18 -3.74
CA GLU A 709 -6.87 11.59 -3.56
C GLU A 709 -6.88 10.81 -2.23
N GLY A 710 -8.04 10.65 -1.61
CA GLY A 710 -8.16 9.95 -0.32
C GLY A 710 -7.96 8.44 -0.42
N VAL A 711 -8.20 7.86 -1.60
CA VAL A 711 -8.29 6.41 -1.87
C VAL A 711 -7.38 5.58 -0.95
N TRP A 712 -8.01 4.84 -0.05
CA TRP A 712 -7.32 3.99 0.91
C TRP A 712 -6.85 2.70 0.22
N ASN A 713 -7.79 1.97 -0.41
CA ASN A 713 -7.52 0.80 -1.26
C ASN A 713 -7.88 1.08 -2.72
N SER A 714 -7.00 0.72 -3.63
CA SER A 714 -7.17 0.89 -5.08
C SER A 714 -6.76 -0.37 -5.83
N PRO A 715 -7.52 -0.86 -6.83
CA PRO A 715 -7.21 -2.08 -7.57
C PRO A 715 -5.82 -2.15 -8.23
N ILE A 716 -5.10 -1.02 -8.36
CA ILE A 716 -3.68 -0.98 -8.74
C ILE A 716 -2.78 -1.80 -7.80
N GLN A 717 -3.20 -2.07 -6.57
CA GLN A 717 -2.47 -2.90 -5.60
C GLN A 717 -2.28 -4.35 -6.07
N ALA A 718 -3.14 -4.87 -6.95
CA ALA A 718 -2.95 -6.19 -7.56
C ALA A 718 -1.74 -6.21 -8.51
N PRO A 719 -1.65 -5.36 -9.57
CA PRO A 719 -0.42 -5.23 -10.37
C PRO A 719 0.85 -4.94 -9.55
N ILE A 720 0.74 -4.13 -8.49
CA ILE A 720 1.87 -3.86 -7.57
C ILE A 720 2.30 -5.13 -6.82
N ALA A 721 1.38 -6.01 -6.41
CA ALA A 721 1.71 -7.25 -5.73
C ALA A 721 2.61 -8.18 -6.57
N LEU A 722 2.28 -8.35 -7.86
CA LEU A 722 3.10 -9.13 -8.80
C LEU A 722 4.45 -8.45 -9.05
N LEU A 723 4.46 -7.13 -9.28
CA LEU A 723 5.69 -6.34 -9.43
C LEU A 723 6.67 -6.56 -8.26
N LEU A 724 6.16 -6.59 -7.03
CA LEU A 724 6.99 -6.77 -5.83
C LEU A 724 7.54 -8.21 -5.70
N MET A 725 6.76 -9.24 -6.05
CA MET A 725 7.26 -10.63 -6.11
C MET A 725 8.34 -10.79 -7.19
N ASP A 726 8.13 -10.18 -8.36
CA ASP A 726 9.10 -10.16 -9.46
C ASP A 726 10.39 -9.38 -9.09
N TRP A 727 10.28 -8.33 -8.29
CA TRP A 727 11.43 -7.60 -7.75
C TRP A 727 12.21 -8.42 -6.71
N TYR A 728 11.56 -9.30 -5.95
CA TYR A 728 12.27 -10.34 -5.18
C TYR A 728 13.00 -11.32 -6.09
N GLU A 729 12.40 -11.77 -7.21
CA GLU A 729 13.08 -12.70 -8.12
C GLU A 729 14.40 -12.14 -8.67
N LEU A 730 14.44 -10.82 -8.92
CA LEU A 730 15.63 -10.07 -9.35
C LEU A 730 16.61 -9.80 -8.20
N SER A 731 16.16 -9.16 -7.12
CA SER A 731 17.04 -8.67 -6.03
C SER A 731 17.38 -9.71 -4.95
N GLY A 732 16.46 -10.63 -4.66
CA GLY A 732 16.49 -11.52 -3.50
C GLY A 732 16.01 -10.93 -2.18
N GLU A 733 15.60 -9.65 -2.14
CA GLU A 733 15.19 -8.97 -0.91
C GLU A 733 13.80 -9.44 -0.45
N LYS A 734 13.77 -10.22 0.64
CA LYS A 734 12.55 -10.90 1.17
C LYS A 734 11.37 -9.95 1.37
N GLU A 735 11.66 -8.72 1.79
CA GLU A 735 10.68 -7.65 2.01
C GLU A 735 9.73 -7.45 0.81
N TYR A 736 10.24 -7.45 -0.43
CA TYR A 736 9.37 -7.22 -1.58
C TYR A 736 8.37 -8.38 -1.78
N PHE A 737 8.79 -9.63 -1.60
CA PHE A 737 7.88 -10.77 -1.70
C PHE A 737 6.82 -10.75 -0.58
N ASP A 738 7.23 -10.45 0.66
CA ASP A 738 6.32 -10.36 1.81
C ASP A 738 5.27 -9.26 1.61
N ARG A 739 5.70 -8.06 1.19
CA ARG A 739 4.83 -6.94 0.83
C ARG A 739 3.89 -7.29 -0.33
N GLY A 740 4.38 -8.05 -1.31
CA GLY A 740 3.58 -8.57 -2.43
C GLY A 740 2.48 -9.53 -1.98
N VAL A 741 2.77 -10.45 -1.06
CA VAL A 741 1.74 -11.36 -0.49
C VAL A 741 0.65 -10.57 0.22
N LEU A 742 1.01 -9.59 1.05
CA LEU A 742 0.03 -8.72 1.73
C LEU A 742 -0.82 -7.92 0.73
N ALA A 743 -0.20 -7.33 -0.30
CA ALA A 743 -0.91 -6.55 -1.32
C ALA A 743 -1.88 -7.40 -2.16
N LEU A 744 -1.50 -8.65 -2.49
CA LEU A 744 -2.36 -9.57 -3.22
C LEU A 744 -3.58 -10.00 -2.38
N ARG A 745 -3.38 -10.30 -1.09
CA ARG A 745 -4.49 -10.61 -0.17
C ARG A 745 -5.43 -9.41 0.00
N ALA A 746 -4.87 -8.23 0.25
CA ALA A 746 -5.64 -6.99 0.36
C ALA A 746 -6.35 -6.59 -0.95
N SER A 747 -5.93 -7.09 -2.11
CA SER A 747 -6.63 -6.87 -3.40
C SER A 747 -8.07 -7.41 -3.41
N TYR A 748 -8.42 -8.27 -2.43
CA TYR A 748 -9.76 -8.79 -2.20
C TYR A 748 -10.44 -8.22 -0.93
N ALA A 749 -9.82 -7.26 -0.21
CA ALA A 749 -10.37 -6.73 1.04
C ALA A 749 -11.77 -6.12 0.90
N THR A 750 -12.00 -5.36 -0.18
CA THR A 750 -13.30 -4.75 -0.53
C THR A 750 -14.23 -5.70 -1.29
N MET A 751 -14.00 -7.02 -1.21
CA MET A 751 -14.87 -8.01 -1.85
C MET A 751 -16.12 -8.28 -1.02
N LEU A 752 -17.27 -8.01 -1.61
CA LEU A 752 -18.59 -8.29 -1.04
C LEU A 752 -18.84 -9.80 -1.12
N VAL A 753 -18.74 -10.53 0.00
CA VAL A 753 -19.15 -11.94 0.15
C VAL A 753 -19.46 -12.20 1.63
N PRO A 754 -20.40 -13.11 1.97
CA PRO A 754 -20.80 -13.36 3.37
C PRO A 754 -19.67 -13.95 4.21
N GLU A 755 -18.69 -14.63 3.59
CA GLU A 755 -17.51 -15.14 4.28
C GLU A 755 -16.52 -14.05 4.74
N ASN A 756 -16.66 -12.80 4.24
CA ASN A 756 -15.76 -11.70 4.57
C ASN A 756 -16.16 -11.00 5.89
N LYS A 757 -15.93 -11.69 7.01
CA LYS A 757 -16.15 -11.20 8.39
C LYS A 757 -15.18 -10.07 8.83
N ARG A 758 -14.57 -9.35 7.87
CA ARG A 758 -13.82 -8.08 8.07
C ARG A 758 -14.45 -6.87 7.35
N LEU A 759 -15.51 -7.08 6.56
CA LEU A 759 -16.42 -5.99 6.25
C LEU A 759 -17.31 -5.75 7.48
N ASP A 760 -17.61 -4.49 7.75
CA ASP A 760 -18.52 -4.09 8.82
C ASP A 760 -19.95 -4.61 8.62
N ASP A 761 -20.70 -4.83 9.70
CA ASP A 761 -22.08 -5.33 9.65
C ASP A 761 -23.05 -4.29 9.05
N GLU A 762 -22.80 -2.98 9.23
CA GLU A 762 -23.54 -1.91 8.54
C GLU A 762 -23.24 -1.89 7.03
N ILE A 763 -22.07 -2.38 6.61
CA ILE A 763 -21.77 -2.63 5.21
C ILE A 763 -22.52 -3.87 4.72
N HIS A 764 -22.43 -5.00 5.42
CA HIS A 764 -23.05 -6.26 4.99
C HIS A 764 -24.56 -6.12 4.79
N CYS A 765 -25.26 -5.40 5.67
CA CYS A 765 -26.72 -5.23 5.57
C CYS A 765 -27.17 -4.43 4.32
N GLN A 766 -26.26 -3.74 3.62
CA GLN A 766 -26.54 -3.04 2.37
C GLN A 766 -26.50 -3.99 1.15
N PHE A 767 -25.79 -5.12 1.22
CA PHE A 767 -25.51 -5.96 0.06
C PHE A 767 -26.26 -7.30 0.09
N GLY A 768 -26.89 -7.65 -1.03
CA GLY A 768 -27.64 -8.89 -1.18
C GLY A 768 -26.83 -9.98 -1.90
N ALA A 769 -27.41 -11.18 -2.01
CA ALA A 769 -26.77 -12.30 -2.70
C ALA A 769 -26.48 -12.05 -4.19
N ALA A 770 -27.15 -11.07 -4.82
CA ALA A 770 -26.83 -10.60 -6.16
C ALA A 770 -25.45 -9.91 -6.22
N ASP A 771 -25.08 -9.20 -5.16
CA ASP A 771 -23.89 -8.35 -5.10
C ASP A 771 -22.61 -9.12 -4.72
N TYR A 772 -22.75 -10.39 -4.33
CA TYR A 772 -21.63 -11.24 -3.94
C TYR A 772 -20.64 -11.47 -5.09
N GLY A 773 -19.36 -11.27 -4.80
CA GLY A 773 -18.23 -11.40 -5.74
C GLY A 773 -17.76 -10.09 -6.39
N ILE A 774 -18.46 -8.98 -6.20
CA ILE A 774 -17.91 -7.65 -6.50
C ILE A 774 -16.70 -7.38 -5.62
N ILE A 775 -15.64 -6.81 -6.20
CA ILE A 775 -14.62 -6.05 -5.48
C ILE A 775 -14.89 -4.57 -5.77
N VAL A 776 -15.02 -3.73 -4.74
CA VAL A 776 -15.32 -2.31 -4.95
C VAL A 776 -14.05 -1.52 -5.26
N ASP A 777 -14.13 -0.70 -6.32
CA ASP A 777 -13.07 0.19 -6.78
C ASP A 777 -12.89 1.42 -5.86
N ASN A 778 -11.63 1.73 -5.52
CA ASN A 778 -11.19 3.01 -4.95
C ASN A 778 -11.91 3.45 -3.65
N TYR A 779 -11.99 2.56 -2.67
CA TYR A 779 -12.61 2.80 -1.36
C TYR A 779 -12.00 4.01 -0.59
N ALA A 780 -12.86 4.71 0.17
CA ALA A 780 -12.56 5.92 0.94
C ALA A 780 -12.00 7.13 0.14
N TYR A 781 -12.35 7.22 -1.15
CA TYR A 781 -11.85 8.24 -2.11
C TYR A 781 -11.81 9.69 -1.58
N ALA A 782 -12.77 10.10 -0.74
CA ALA A 782 -12.92 11.50 -0.30
C ALA A 782 -12.16 11.87 0.99
N GLY A 783 -11.26 11.02 1.51
CA GLY A 783 -10.46 11.36 2.69
C GLY A 783 -11.14 11.08 4.04
N LYS A 784 -12.23 10.33 4.01
CA LYS A 784 -13.06 9.87 5.12
C LYS A 784 -13.70 8.55 4.68
N ASP A 785 -14.38 7.82 5.58
CA ASP A 785 -15.30 6.81 5.08
C ASP A 785 -16.47 7.49 4.34
N THR A 786 -16.82 6.94 3.18
CA THR A 786 -17.92 7.38 2.31
C THR A 786 -18.82 6.21 1.93
N GLY A 787 -18.62 5.05 2.55
CA GLY A 787 -18.99 3.77 1.98
C GLY A 787 -18.27 3.51 0.66
N PHE A 788 -18.90 2.67 -0.14
CA PHE A 788 -18.41 2.19 -1.42
C PHE A 788 -18.80 3.12 -2.59
N GLY A 789 -18.44 2.74 -3.83
CA GLY A 789 -18.78 3.49 -5.04
C GLY A 789 -19.94 2.87 -5.82
N ILE A 790 -20.73 3.70 -6.52
CA ILE A 790 -21.80 3.27 -7.46
C ILE A 790 -21.31 2.46 -8.68
N ARG A 791 -20.06 1.99 -8.70
CA ARG A 791 -19.37 1.49 -9.90
C ARG A 791 -18.87 0.08 -9.68
N VAL A 792 -19.24 -0.80 -10.61
CA VAL A 792 -18.68 -2.14 -10.76
C VAL A 792 -18.04 -2.19 -12.14
N ASN A 793 -16.71 -2.04 -12.20
CA ASN A 793 -15.96 -2.21 -13.44
C ASN A 793 -15.15 -3.52 -13.38
N PRO A 794 -15.58 -4.59 -14.08
CA PRO A 794 -14.87 -5.86 -14.12
C PRO A 794 -13.41 -5.69 -14.58
N GLY A 795 -13.18 -4.80 -15.55
CA GLY A 795 -11.87 -4.51 -16.13
C GLY A 795 -10.93 -3.69 -15.25
N TRP A 796 -11.36 -3.21 -14.08
CA TRP A 796 -10.49 -2.51 -13.11
C TRP A 796 -10.48 -3.18 -11.73
N GLY A 797 -11.63 -3.58 -11.19
CA GLY A 797 -11.74 -4.29 -9.91
C GLY A 797 -11.47 -5.80 -10.03
N CYS A 798 -12.53 -6.61 -9.87
CA CYS A 798 -12.40 -8.07 -9.71
C CYS A 798 -11.65 -8.80 -10.84
N GLY A 799 -11.79 -8.38 -12.10
CA GLY A 799 -11.06 -8.96 -13.23
C GLY A 799 -9.55 -8.69 -13.17
N THR A 800 -9.13 -7.53 -12.66
CA THR A 800 -7.71 -7.22 -12.39
C THR A 800 -7.16 -8.10 -11.28
N ALA A 801 -7.87 -8.20 -10.15
CA ALA A 801 -7.45 -9.03 -9.01
C ALA A 801 -7.29 -10.49 -9.42
N CYS A 802 -8.26 -11.06 -10.14
CA CYS A 802 -8.19 -12.44 -10.62
C CYS A 802 -7.12 -12.65 -11.71
N ALA A 803 -6.91 -11.68 -12.61
CA ALA A 803 -5.87 -11.77 -13.63
C ALA A 803 -4.44 -11.79 -13.05
N VAL A 804 -4.17 -10.98 -12.03
CA VAL A 804 -2.86 -10.98 -11.37
C VAL A 804 -2.71 -12.21 -10.47
N THR A 805 -3.76 -12.60 -9.77
CA THR A 805 -3.80 -13.85 -8.98
C THR A 805 -3.52 -15.08 -9.84
N ALA A 806 -4.05 -15.13 -11.07
CA ALA A 806 -3.74 -16.18 -12.04
C ALA A 806 -2.25 -16.23 -12.43
N LEU A 807 -1.62 -15.09 -12.67
CA LEU A 807 -0.17 -15.01 -12.95
C LEU A 807 0.65 -15.45 -11.73
N VAL A 808 0.26 -15.03 -10.52
CA VAL A 808 0.92 -15.42 -9.27
C VAL A 808 0.77 -16.93 -9.00
N GLN A 809 -0.43 -17.50 -9.08
CA GLN A 809 -0.63 -18.95 -8.89
C GLN A 809 0.03 -19.78 -10.01
N LYS A 810 0.18 -19.27 -11.24
CA LYS A 810 0.94 -19.95 -12.30
C LYS A 810 2.43 -20.04 -11.98
N HIS A 811 3.05 -18.93 -11.53
CA HIS A 811 4.50 -18.80 -11.36
C HIS A 811 4.98 -19.19 -9.95
N TYR A 812 4.36 -18.61 -8.92
CA TYR A 812 4.72 -18.76 -7.50
C TYR A 812 3.85 -19.78 -6.74
N GLY A 813 2.70 -20.18 -7.30
CA GLY A 813 1.80 -21.16 -6.67
C GLY A 813 1.06 -20.59 -5.44
N ASP A 814 0.65 -21.48 -4.54
CA ASP A 814 0.06 -21.13 -3.24
C ASP A 814 1.14 -21.07 -2.14
N VAL A 815 2.25 -21.80 -2.32
CA VAL A 815 3.47 -21.76 -1.52
C VAL A 815 4.67 -21.71 -2.47
N TYR A 816 5.55 -20.72 -2.33
CA TYR A 816 6.75 -20.57 -3.15
C TYR A 816 8.01 -20.93 -2.35
N ILE A 817 8.93 -21.67 -2.96
CA ILE A 817 10.19 -22.12 -2.37
C ILE A 817 11.35 -21.72 -3.29
N ASP A 818 12.20 -20.78 -2.85
CA ASP A 818 13.46 -20.44 -3.51
C ASP A 818 14.59 -21.28 -2.87
N ILE A 819 14.96 -22.38 -3.54
CA ILE A 819 16.02 -23.28 -3.06
C ILE A 819 17.40 -22.58 -3.04
N PRO A 820 17.83 -21.89 -4.12
CA PRO A 820 19.08 -21.10 -4.11
C PRO A 820 19.21 -20.09 -2.96
N ARG A 821 18.13 -19.38 -2.60
CA ARG A 821 18.14 -18.37 -1.52
C ARG A 821 17.74 -18.92 -0.15
N GLN A 822 17.40 -20.21 -0.07
CA GLN A 822 16.87 -20.88 1.13
C GLN A 822 15.70 -20.11 1.77
N LYS A 823 14.73 -19.70 0.96
CA LYS A 823 13.50 -19.02 1.41
C LYS A 823 12.26 -19.82 1.01
N ALA A 824 11.21 -19.71 1.81
CA ALA A 824 9.87 -20.14 1.44
C ALA A 824 8.84 -19.13 1.93
N PHE A 825 7.72 -19.03 1.21
CA PHE A 825 6.66 -18.06 1.41
C PHE A 825 5.28 -18.73 1.27
N GLY A 826 4.37 -18.48 2.22
CA GLY A 826 2.97 -18.90 2.11
C GLY A 826 2.14 -17.76 1.53
N ILE A 827 1.48 -18.00 0.39
CA ILE A 827 0.86 -16.95 -0.43
C ILE A 827 -0.67 -16.99 -0.23
N ASN A 828 -1.29 -18.12 -0.57
CA ASN A 828 -2.75 -18.29 -0.59
C ASN A 828 -3.22 -19.17 0.58
N GLY A 829 -3.95 -18.61 1.54
CA GLY A 829 -4.57 -19.36 2.64
C GLY A 829 -3.59 -20.12 3.55
N CYS A 830 -2.31 -19.74 3.55
CA CYS A 830 -1.25 -20.41 4.31
C CYS A 830 -0.09 -19.45 4.67
N ARG A 831 0.76 -19.87 5.60
CA ARG A 831 1.98 -19.20 6.06
C ARG A 831 3.09 -20.24 6.26
N VAL A 832 4.33 -19.87 5.95
CA VAL A 832 5.51 -20.64 6.35
C VAL A 832 5.92 -20.19 7.74
N LYS A 833 5.90 -21.09 8.72
CA LYS A 833 6.40 -20.83 10.09
C LYS A 833 7.87 -21.22 10.22
N GLU A 834 8.27 -22.31 9.57
CA GLU A 834 9.65 -22.80 9.53
C GLU A 834 9.97 -23.36 8.15
N ALA A 835 11.24 -23.25 7.73
CA ALA A 835 11.73 -23.87 6.51
C ALA A 835 13.19 -24.32 6.67
N CYS A 836 13.45 -25.61 6.45
CA CYS A 836 14.78 -26.18 6.32
C CYS A 836 14.98 -26.58 4.85
N ILE A 837 15.87 -25.88 4.14
CA ILE A 837 16.04 -25.95 2.70
C ILE A 837 17.52 -26.20 2.37
N SER A 838 17.79 -27.22 1.57
CA SER A 838 19.10 -27.53 0.98
C SER A 838 18.93 -28.11 -0.44
N SER A 839 20.04 -28.39 -1.13
CA SER A 839 20.02 -29.05 -2.44
C SER A 839 19.35 -30.43 -2.44
N ALA A 840 19.36 -31.14 -1.30
CA ALA A 840 18.86 -32.51 -1.19
C ALA A 840 17.55 -32.64 -0.36
N ARG A 841 17.14 -31.60 0.38
CA ARG A 841 15.95 -31.65 1.24
C ARG A 841 15.23 -30.30 1.34
N VAL A 842 13.90 -30.35 1.26
CA VAL A 842 12.99 -29.30 1.70
C VAL A 842 12.09 -29.86 2.79
N ALA A 843 12.07 -29.24 3.96
CA ALA A 843 11.13 -29.49 5.04
C ALA A 843 10.48 -28.16 5.47
N LEU A 844 9.15 -28.07 5.37
CA LEU A 844 8.38 -26.88 5.72
C LEU A 844 7.45 -27.16 6.90
N THR A 845 7.30 -26.19 7.79
CA THR A 845 6.20 -26.12 8.77
C THR A 845 5.23 -25.05 8.27
N LEU A 846 4.05 -25.47 7.81
CA LEU A 846 3.00 -24.64 7.23
C LEU A 846 1.79 -24.52 8.16
N GLU A 847 1.47 -23.29 8.52
CA GLU A 847 0.18 -22.92 9.11
C GLU A 847 -0.82 -22.69 7.96
N THR A 848 -2.04 -23.21 8.07
CA THR A 848 -3.10 -23.04 7.07
C THR A 848 -4.29 -22.28 7.67
N MET A 849 -4.90 -21.41 6.87
CA MET A 849 -6.12 -20.70 7.23
C MET A 849 -7.23 -21.75 7.48
N PRO A 850 -8.04 -21.62 8.55
CA PRO A 850 -9.16 -22.53 8.77
C PRO A 850 -10.12 -22.50 7.58
N ASP A 851 -10.82 -23.61 7.33
CA ASP A 851 -11.96 -23.59 6.42
C ASP A 851 -13.11 -22.77 7.00
N TYR A 852 -13.95 -22.26 6.09
CA TYR A 852 -15.21 -21.66 6.47
C TYR A 852 -16.16 -22.76 7.00
N PRO A 853 -16.71 -22.65 8.23
CA PRO A 853 -17.43 -23.74 8.88
C PRO A 853 -18.89 -23.89 8.41
N GLU A 854 -19.44 -22.84 7.82
CA GLU A 854 -20.78 -22.84 7.22
C GLU A 854 -20.68 -23.27 5.74
N PRO A 855 -21.74 -23.82 5.11
CA PRO A 855 -21.73 -24.12 3.68
C PRO A 855 -21.50 -22.85 2.86
N LYS A 856 -20.40 -22.80 2.09
CA LYS A 856 -20.10 -21.73 1.13
C LYS A 856 -21.34 -21.47 0.24
N HIS A 857 -21.73 -20.22 0.06
CA HIS A 857 -22.98 -19.87 -0.64
C HIS A 857 -22.97 -20.11 -2.17
N ASN A 858 -21.89 -20.64 -2.74
CA ASN A 858 -21.82 -21.06 -4.15
C ASN A 858 -22.14 -22.56 -4.31
N SER A 859 -23.33 -22.87 -4.83
CA SER A 859 -23.81 -24.25 -5.05
C SER A 859 -23.16 -24.99 -6.22
N ARG A 860 -22.23 -24.38 -6.97
CA ARG A 860 -21.45 -25.04 -8.04
C ARG A 860 -20.15 -25.70 -7.58
N LEU A 861 -19.93 -25.80 -6.27
CA LEU A 861 -18.78 -26.52 -5.71
C LEU A 861 -18.98 -28.03 -5.87
N GLU A 862 -18.55 -28.58 -7.01
CA GLU A 862 -18.31 -30.03 -7.08
C GLU A 862 -17.21 -30.40 -6.06
N PRO A 863 -17.47 -31.33 -5.13
CA PRO A 863 -16.50 -31.75 -4.11
C PRO A 863 -15.44 -32.69 -4.74
N GLY A 864 -14.60 -32.13 -5.62
CA GLY A 864 -13.64 -32.88 -6.43
C GLY A 864 -12.44 -32.07 -6.94
N LEU A 865 -12.61 -30.79 -7.33
CA LEU A 865 -11.50 -29.94 -7.79
C LEU A 865 -10.68 -29.34 -6.63
N THR A 866 -10.04 -30.25 -5.90
CA THR A 866 -8.87 -30.11 -5.03
C THR A 866 -8.67 -28.75 -4.34
N ASP A 867 -9.09 -28.64 -3.08
CA ASP A 867 -8.60 -27.61 -2.13
C ASP A 867 -7.11 -27.78 -1.75
N ALA A 868 -6.32 -28.54 -2.51
CA ALA A 868 -4.90 -28.79 -2.26
C ALA A 868 -4.05 -27.56 -2.63
N LEU A 869 -3.05 -27.26 -1.80
CA LEU A 869 -2.14 -26.13 -2.02
C LEU A 869 -1.03 -26.54 -2.99
N ILE A 870 -0.68 -25.68 -3.95
CA ILE A 870 0.40 -25.92 -4.90
C ILE A 870 1.71 -25.30 -4.39
N LEU A 871 2.69 -26.16 -4.15
CA LEU A 871 4.08 -25.80 -3.88
C LEU A 871 4.84 -25.63 -5.20
N LYS A 872 5.38 -24.43 -5.45
CA LYS A 872 6.26 -24.12 -6.59
C LYS A 872 7.70 -23.90 -6.13
N PHE A 873 8.66 -24.39 -6.92
CA PHE A 873 10.07 -24.38 -6.55
C PHE A 873 10.92 -23.66 -7.60
N ARG A 874 11.67 -22.64 -7.17
CA ARG A 874 12.79 -22.07 -7.92
C ARG A 874 14.05 -22.86 -7.60
N ILE A 875 14.75 -23.28 -8.64
CA ILE A 875 15.85 -24.25 -8.60
C ILE A 875 17.07 -23.67 -9.33
N GLY A 876 18.25 -23.82 -8.76
CA GLY A 876 19.51 -23.36 -9.36
C GLY A 876 19.89 -24.15 -10.61
N SER A 877 20.76 -23.57 -11.44
CA SER A 877 21.28 -24.17 -12.68
C SER A 877 22.09 -25.45 -12.45
N GLU A 878 22.64 -25.64 -11.25
CA GLU A 878 23.54 -26.75 -10.90
C GLU A 878 22.81 -28.01 -10.38
N ALA A 879 21.48 -27.98 -10.20
CA ALA A 879 20.69 -29.09 -9.63
C ALA A 879 20.44 -30.27 -10.63
N GLY A 880 21.44 -30.59 -11.44
CA GLY A 880 21.37 -31.56 -12.53
C GLY A 880 21.70 -32.99 -12.13
N GLY A 881 20.82 -33.65 -11.36
CA GLY A 881 20.85 -35.12 -11.21
C GLY A 881 20.39 -35.68 -9.87
N GLU A 882 20.40 -34.90 -8.79
CA GLU A 882 19.97 -35.35 -7.46
C GLU A 882 18.46 -35.24 -7.26
N MET A 883 17.90 -36.16 -6.47
CA MET A 883 16.47 -36.20 -6.11
C MET A 883 16.25 -35.52 -4.76
N ILE A 884 15.46 -34.44 -4.74
CA ILE A 884 15.23 -33.65 -3.53
C ILE A 884 14.08 -34.25 -2.72
N GLN A 885 14.32 -34.54 -1.43
CA GLN A 885 13.26 -34.98 -0.52
C GLN A 885 12.38 -33.78 -0.13
N VAL A 886 11.06 -33.86 -0.36
CA VAL A 886 10.11 -32.83 0.08
C VAL A 886 9.25 -33.35 1.22
N SER A 887 9.07 -32.51 2.25
CA SER A 887 8.25 -32.78 3.42
C SER A 887 7.56 -31.52 3.95
N VAL A 888 6.33 -31.68 4.46
CA VAL A 888 5.48 -30.61 4.99
C VAL A 888 4.83 -31.11 6.29
N ASN A 889 4.91 -30.33 7.37
CA ASN A 889 4.35 -30.67 8.69
C ASN A 889 4.76 -32.07 9.19
N GLY A 890 6.01 -32.47 8.90
CA GLY A 890 6.55 -33.81 9.22
C GLY A 890 6.19 -34.92 8.22
N GLU A 891 5.17 -34.74 7.38
CA GLU A 891 4.78 -35.67 6.34
C GLU A 891 5.76 -35.60 5.15
N ARG A 892 6.30 -36.73 4.70
CA ARG A 892 7.17 -36.79 3.50
C ARG A 892 6.32 -37.02 2.25
N LEU A 893 6.16 -35.98 1.44
CA LEU A 893 5.42 -36.04 0.17
C LEU A 893 6.12 -36.95 -0.85
N GLY A 894 7.46 -36.93 -0.89
CA GLY A 894 8.24 -37.81 -1.76
C GLY A 894 9.68 -37.37 -1.98
N TYR A 895 10.28 -37.93 -3.03
CA TYR A 895 11.56 -37.52 -3.63
C TYR A 895 11.29 -37.09 -5.07
N TYR A 896 11.78 -35.92 -5.47
CA TYR A 896 11.42 -35.30 -6.74
C TYR A 896 12.64 -34.83 -7.52
N SER A 897 12.58 -34.96 -8.84
CA SER A 897 13.57 -34.39 -9.75
C SER A 897 13.35 -32.89 -9.94
N ALA A 898 14.40 -32.18 -10.40
CA ALA A 898 14.32 -30.76 -10.73
C ALA A 898 13.34 -30.41 -11.86
N ALA A 899 12.84 -31.40 -12.62
CA ALA A 899 11.75 -31.20 -13.59
C ALA A 899 10.39 -31.13 -12.88
N GLN A 900 10.06 -32.17 -12.10
CA GLN A 900 8.79 -32.27 -11.35
C GLN A 900 8.60 -31.10 -10.37
N LEU A 901 9.69 -30.60 -9.78
CA LEU A 901 9.64 -29.45 -8.86
C LEU A 901 9.30 -28.12 -9.57
N LYS A 902 9.61 -27.98 -10.86
CA LYS A 902 9.20 -26.80 -11.68
C LYS A 902 7.73 -26.87 -12.09
N GLU A 903 7.25 -28.09 -12.38
CA GLU A 903 5.82 -28.37 -12.59
C GLU A 903 5.02 -28.07 -11.31
N GLY A 904 5.56 -28.44 -10.15
CA GLY A 904 5.02 -28.15 -8.82
C GLY A 904 4.41 -29.37 -8.14
N ILE A 905 4.17 -29.27 -6.83
CA ILE A 905 3.62 -30.37 -6.01
C ILE A 905 2.33 -29.90 -5.34
N SER A 906 1.23 -30.63 -5.55
CA SER A 906 -0.02 -30.43 -4.80
C SER A 906 0.05 -31.11 -3.43
N TRP A 907 -0.35 -30.41 -2.36
CA TRP A 907 -0.44 -30.94 -0.99
C TRP A 907 -1.87 -30.84 -0.44
N ASP A 908 -2.45 -31.98 -0.09
CA ASP A 908 -3.77 -32.09 0.54
C ASP A 908 -3.66 -31.90 2.06
N TRP A 909 -3.63 -30.63 2.46
CA TRP A 909 -3.53 -30.20 3.85
C TRP A 909 -4.74 -30.62 4.72
N ARG A 910 -5.92 -30.90 4.11
CA ARG A 910 -7.10 -31.37 4.87
C ARG A 910 -6.90 -32.80 5.39
N ARG A 911 -6.39 -33.72 4.56
CA ARG A 911 -6.04 -35.08 5.02
C ARG A 911 -5.09 -35.03 6.21
N HIS A 912 -4.12 -34.12 6.16
CA HIS A 912 -3.17 -33.91 7.24
C HIS A 912 -3.85 -33.42 8.53
N GLN A 913 -4.76 -32.43 8.46
CA GLN A 913 -5.54 -32.00 9.63
C GLN A 913 -6.43 -33.11 10.19
N SER A 914 -7.12 -33.89 9.34
CA SER A 914 -7.92 -35.04 9.78
C SER A 914 -7.06 -36.10 10.47
N ALA A 915 -5.88 -36.42 9.94
CA ALA A 915 -4.95 -37.36 10.54
C ALA A 915 -4.42 -36.89 11.91
N LEU A 916 -4.13 -35.59 12.06
CA LEU A 916 -3.77 -34.99 13.35
C LEU A 916 -4.93 -35.02 14.36
N ALA A 917 -6.16 -34.75 13.92
CA ALA A 917 -7.35 -34.82 14.76
C ALA A 917 -7.63 -36.27 15.24
N GLU A 918 -7.53 -37.25 14.34
CA GLU A 918 -7.59 -38.68 14.70
C GLU A 918 -6.48 -39.09 15.67
N ALA A 919 -5.25 -38.63 15.47
CA ALA A 919 -4.13 -38.94 16.36
C ALA A 919 -4.32 -38.33 17.76
N ALA A 920 -4.80 -37.08 17.84
CA ALA A 920 -5.14 -36.42 19.10
C ALA A 920 -6.32 -37.11 19.82
N GLN A 921 -7.33 -37.58 19.07
CA GLN A 921 -8.41 -38.40 19.65
C GLN A 921 -7.88 -39.74 20.19
N LYS A 922 -7.02 -40.44 19.44
CA LYS A 922 -6.41 -41.72 19.89
C LYS A 922 -5.58 -41.53 21.16
N LEU A 923 -4.76 -40.47 21.24
CA LEU A 923 -3.99 -40.12 22.44
C LEU A 923 -4.89 -39.75 23.65
N ASN A 924 -6.03 -39.11 23.43
CA ASN A 924 -7.00 -38.85 24.49
C ASN A 924 -7.74 -40.13 24.92
N VAL A 925 -8.05 -41.06 24.00
CA VAL A 925 -8.67 -42.36 24.34
C VAL A 925 -7.68 -43.24 25.11
N GLU A 926 -6.40 -43.28 24.74
CA GLU A 926 -5.35 -43.97 25.51
C GLU A 926 -5.20 -43.39 26.93
N ARG A 927 -5.34 -42.06 27.10
CA ARG A 927 -5.37 -41.43 28.43
C ARG A 927 -6.64 -41.70 29.26
N VAL A 928 -7.73 -42.13 28.63
CA VAL A 928 -8.98 -42.50 29.31
C VAL A 928 -9.05 -44.01 29.62
N PHE A 929 -8.19 -44.83 29.02
CA PHE A 929 -8.14 -46.29 29.20
C PHE A 929 -6.92 -46.81 30.00
N VAL A 930 -6.53 -46.10 31.07
CA VAL A 930 -5.62 -46.63 32.11
C VAL A 930 -6.25 -46.42 33.48
N GLY A 931 -6.95 -47.44 34.02
CA GLY A 931 -7.70 -47.25 35.27
C GLY A 931 -8.51 -48.43 35.82
N VAL A 932 -7.98 -49.67 35.82
CA VAL A 932 -8.56 -50.77 36.64
C VAL A 932 -7.46 -51.64 37.28
N GLN A 933 -7.45 -51.62 38.62
CA GLN A 933 -6.84 -52.55 39.59
C GLN A 933 -5.31 -52.62 39.78
N GLU A 934 -4.94 -52.74 41.06
CA GLU A 934 -3.59 -52.73 41.64
C GLU A 934 -2.98 -54.15 41.74
N VAL A 935 -1.68 -54.24 42.07
CA VAL A 935 -1.14 -54.98 43.25
C VAL A 935 0.24 -54.37 43.61
N GLU A 936 0.66 -54.56 44.88
CA GLU A 936 1.68 -53.85 45.65
C GLU A 936 3.19 -54.16 45.37
N LEU A 937 4.04 -53.57 46.23
CA LEU A 937 5.48 -53.78 46.48
C LEU A 937 6.48 -52.96 45.62
N GLY A 938 7.45 -52.23 46.18
CA GLY A 938 7.67 -51.86 47.58
C GLY A 938 9.13 -51.60 47.95
N GLY A 939 9.41 -50.47 48.61
CA GLY A 939 10.60 -50.29 49.47
C GLY A 939 11.68 -49.29 49.05
N VAL A 940 12.21 -48.63 50.08
CA VAL A 940 13.47 -47.87 50.22
C VAL A 940 13.40 -46.34 50.04
N ILE A 941 13.77 -45.65 51.12
CA ILE A 941 14.06 -44.21 51.27
C ILE A 941 15.47 -44.10 51.84
N GLU A 942 16.28 -43.16 51.34
CA GLU A 942 17.43 -42.56 52.04
C GLU A 942 17.88 -41.30 51.26
N ASP A 943 18.42 -40.23 51.84
CA ASP A 943 17.86 -39.34 52.88
C ASP A 943 18.49 -37.91 52.71
N HIS A 944 18.05 -36.94 53.52
CA HIS A 944 18.61 -35.59 53.74
C HIS A 944 18.29 -34.51 52.69
N GLY A 945 17.79 -33.32 53.05
CA GLY A 945 17.31 -32.87 54.38
C GLY A 945 17.03 -31.36 54.47
N ASN A 946 16.19 -30.97 55.44
CA ASN A 946 15.95 -29.62 55.98
C ASN A 946 15.28 -28.58 55.04
N ASP A 947 14.37 -27.69 55.48
CA ASP A 947 13.63 -27.56 56.76
C ASP A 947 12.37 -26.67 56.61
N ASP A 948 11.58 -26.56 57.69
CA ASP A 948 10.61 -25.50 58.03
C ASP A 948 9.22 -25.38 57.32
N ILE A 949 8.21 -26.05 57.93
CA ILE A 949 7.08 -25.44 58.68
C ILE A 949 6.01 -24.57 57.94
N PRO A 950 4.67 -24.71 58.20
CA PRO A 950 3.89 -25.83 58.78
C PRO A 950 2.51 -26.12 58.13
N ASP A 951 1.82 -27.18 58.59
CA ASP A 951 0.40 -27.47 58.34
C ASP A 951 -0.59 -26.57 59.10
N VAL A 952 -1.82 -26.40 58.55
CA VAL A 952 -3.09 -26.35 59.31
C VAL A 952 -4.18 -27.14 58.55
N LYS A 953 -5.09 -27.77 59.29
CA LYS A 953 -6.08 -28.77 58.84
C LYS A 953 -7.35 -28.23 58.15
N VAL A 954 -8.08 -29.17 57.54
CA VAL A 954 -9.52 -29.12 57.19
C VAL A 954 -10.36 -29.76 58.31
N ASP A 955 -11.52 -29.18 58.63
CA ASP A 955 -12.65 -29.67 59.46
C ASP A 955 -13.83 -28.66 59.24
N GLU A 956 -15.15 -28.92 59.35
CA GLU A 956 -16.02 -30.12 59.19
C GLU A 956 -17.52 -29.67 59.22
N TYR A 957 -18.47 -30.37 58.57
CA TYR A 957 -19.96 -30.29 58.73
C TYR A 957 -20.71 -28.92 58.52
N ALA A 958 -22.05 -28.78 58.54
CA ALA A 958 -23.18 -29.54 57.93
C ALA A 958 -24.51 -28.72 57.93
N ASP A 959 -25.47 -29.13 57.09
CA ASP A 959 -26.96 -29.00 57.12
C ASP A 959 -27.72 -27.70 57.50
N MET A 960 -28.72 -27.33 56.66
CA MET A 960 -30.12 -27.08 57.09
C MET A 960 -31.12 -26.97 55.91
N GLU A 961 -32.40 -27.26 56.18
CA GLU A 961 -33.55 -27.35 55.24
C GLU A 961 -34.36 -26.00 55.19
N PHE A 962 -35.57 -25.79 54.62
CA PHE A 962 -36.68 -26.66 54.15
C PHE A 962 -37.73 -25.84 53.31
N ASN A 963 -38.33 -26.43 52.26
CA ASN A 963 -39.67 -26.15 51.63
C ASN A 963 -40.06 -24.69 51.21
N GLU A 964 -41.14 -24.37 50.48
CA GLU A 964 -42.32 -25.05 49.85
C GLU A 964 -42.60 -24.28 48.50
N TYR A 965 -43.49 -24.58 47.52
CA TYR A 965 -44.78 -25.30 47.36
C TYR A 965 -44.92 -25.88 45.92
N ALA A 966 -46.07 -26.49 45.57
CA ALA A 966 -46.45 -26.91 44.19
C ALA A 966 -47.98 -26.88 43.96
N ALA A 967 -48.45 -26.96 42.69
CA ALA A 967 -49.65 -27.67 42.17
C ALA A 967 -50.34 -27.01 40.93
N GLU A 968 -50.81 -27.86 39.99
CA GLU A 968 -52.01 -27.77 39.10
C GLU A 968 -52.25 -26.54 38.16
N GLY A 969 -52.87 -26.64 36.97
CA GLY A 969 -53.28 -27.79 36.13
C GLY A 969 -54.46 -27.51 35.16
N VAL A 970 -54.48 -28.13 33.96
CA VAL A 970 -55.66 -28.30 33.02
C VAL A 970 -56.10 -26.99 32.29
N ASP A 971 -56.66 -26.92 31.05
CA ASP A 971 -57.33 -27.88 30.13
C ASP A 971 -57.00 -27.67 28.61
N ASP A 972 -57.61 -28.47 27.73
CA ASP A 972 -57.37 -28.68 26.28
C ASP A 972 -58.29 -27.89 25.28
N GLN A 973 -58.14 -28.21 23.97
CA GLN A 973 -59.11 -28.12 22.83
C GLN A 973 -59.01 -26.91 21.87
N HIS A 974 -58.63 -27.13 20.59
CA HIS A 974 -59.50 -27.31 19.38
C HIS A 974 -59.91 -25.97 18.71
N GLU A 975 -60.10 -25.81 17.38
CA GLU A 975 -59.86 -26.67 16.21
C GLU A 975 -59.79 -25.82 14.89
N TYR A 976 -59.42 -26.47 13.78
CA TYR A 976 -59.77 -26.14 12.37
C TYR A 976 -59.23 -24.89 11.63
N GLN A 977 -59.10 -25.09 10.31
CA GLN A 977 -58.94 -24.09 9.24
C GLN A 977 -60.34 -23.80 8.60
N PRO A 978 -60.49 -23.15 7.43
CA PRO A 978 -59.62 -22.23 6.68
C PRO A 978 -60.33 -20.90 6.33
N GLU A 979 -59.73 -20.03 5.51
CA GLU A 979 -60.42 -19.59 4.28
C GLU A 979 -59.45 -19.04 3.22
N VAL A 980 -59.90 -19.08 1.96
CA VAL A 980 -59.26 -18.46 0.78
C VAL A 980 -60.34 -17.62 0.11
N GLN A 981 -60.05 -16.35 -0.17
CA GLN A 981 -60.85 -15.55 -1.11
C GLN A 981 -59.95 -14.85 -2.13
N HIS A 982 -60.53 -14.65 -3.32
CA HIS A 982 -59.88 -14.17 -4.53
C HIS A 982 -60.05 -12.65 -4.70
N GLU A 983 -59.30 -12.11 -5.68
CA GLU A 983 -59.67 -10.97 -6.53
C GLU A 983 -60.20 -9.68 -5.89
N ASP A 984 -59.46 -8.58 -6.09
CA ASP A 984 -60.06 -7.45 -6.83
C ASP A 984 -58.99 -6.61 -7.56
N GLN A 985 -59.24 -6.42 -8.86
CA GLN A 985 -58.75 -5.35 -9.73
C GLN A 985 -60.03 -4.82 -10.41
N PRO A 986 -60.17 -3.51 -10.70
CA PRO A 986 -59.29 -2.88 -11.69
C PRO A 986 -59.10 -1.33 -11.57
N ASP A 987 -58.34 -0.78 -12.52
CA ASP A 987 -58.35 0.62 -13.02
C ASP A 987 -58.06 1.77 -12.00
N ASP A 988 -57.76 3.02 -12.37
CA ASP A 988 -57.61 3.66 -13.69
C ASP A 988 -56.56 4.81 -13.63
N GLN A 989 -56.17 5.35 -14.79
CA GLN A 989 -55.51 6.65 -15.05
C GLN A 989 -54.11 6.88 -14.40
N ALA A 990 -53.01 7.21 -15.10
CA ALA A 990 -52.74 8.10 -16.26
C ALA A 990 -52.42 9.57 -15.91
N GLU A 991 -51.14 9.84 -15.60
CA GLU A 991 -50.34 10.98 -16.11
C GLU A 991 -48.85 10.62 -16.16
#